data_AF-A0A915ZBE9-F1
#
_entry.id   AF-A0A915ZBE9-F1
#
_cell.length_a   1.000
_cell.length_b   1.000
_cell.length_c   1.000
_cell.angle_alpha   90.00
_cell.angle_beta   90.00
_cell.angle_gamma   90.00
#
_symmetry.space_group_name_H-M   'P 1'
#
loop_
_entity.id
_entity.type
_entity.pdbx_description
1 polymer ?
#
loop_
_entity_poly.entity_id
_entity_poly.type
_entity_poly.pdbx_seq_one_letter_code
_entity_poly.pdbx_strand_id
1 'polypeptide(L)'
;MEAKTDDVQENDIHITVQIDNPPLKHVLVSLNLKEKLSKIRKRLEQNSKIKMNDILSFTNKVTQINNNDNNEMFFAEIAKEDEEKITLEKIIEKQDKILYLKSEPDWKFLKEKLKLEYGLTSMLEKANKKAFTIMEDCNMTEIVDGCKHSTIEVDSEEDQIIKNDLLSTAGANIQDFAKLRTSFGSSKIEKSNFETSLTCTISEYSKVSLKFRLQPVLEFVKEVKEAIESKDPRNFKKITEEYGQFIPIEIILGGRAYFKRTNISKDCSKENSNMYDMNVGGQISNIRIESTSENLSKNVNNSKHECFKLIGGKQLSINNFDEEVWVESLRDFRYWSCIEFKDSVSIFQPLSEDLRKQILLSVGKKIFCTNIEDYTYYLLENAKPNVFRLNIPENILKIMQNEEADCSIFATVIDKKEKDIFNCQITWSQNEDPKLAIHCIQKKFKKRKCELRINWMIIGYDLNFDFDDSEFNIQLKVQKEYFNASAGSQTIIKSLDIDNDSSVLCFGINNKKNGKVGLYAFSYCLEKKHYVNLPDFTFNILIISSYPNSDNYGILPIQHSKMRNFVNFAKFNPKPKFISLYSMEGNCGPNFLKQKINQIKIKSIGINCKQEDCICKNRKVKESKNNLKYAYLNPIEIKTRLDYRKH
;
A
#
# COMPACT_ATOMS: atom_id res chain seq x y z
N MET A 1 15.10 59.85 46.35
CA MET A 1 16.32 59.04 46.19
C MET A 1 16.41 58.18 47.43
N GLU A 2 15.92 56.95 47.33
CA GLU A 2 16.31 55.79 48.14
C GLU A 2 15.62 54.60 47.49
N ALA A 3 16.37 53.96 46.61
CA ALA A 3 16.00 52.70 46.01
C ALA A 3 15.98 51.66 47.13
N LYS A 4 14.84 50.96 47.29
CA LYS A 4 14.82 49.68 47.98
C LYS A 4 15.69 48.72 47.16
N THR A 5 16.93 48.55 47.60
CA THR A 5 17.77 47.41 47.23
C THR A 5 17.08 46.16 47.74
N ASP A 6 16.60 45.34 46.82
CA ASP A 6 16.21 43.97 47.11
C ASP A 6 17.38 43.23 47.76
N ASP A 7 17.04 42.53 48.84
CA ASP A 7 17.89 41.70 49.66
C ASP A 7 18.66 40.69 48.77
N VAL A 8 19.97 40.92 48.61
CA VAL A 8 20.87 39.95 47.99
C VAL A 8 20.98 38.78 48.96
N GLN A 9 20.37 37.63 48.63
CA GLN A 9 20.54 36.40 49.39
C GLN A 9 22.03 36.04 49.49
N GLU A 10 22.60 36.27 50.66
CA GLU A 10 24.02 36.13 51.03
C GLU A 10 24.51 34.65 51.09
N ASN A 11 23.86 33.72 50.39
CA ASN A 11 24.11 32.27 50.47
C ASN A 11 24.23 31.53 49.13
N ASP A 12 24.24 32.24 48.00
CA ASP A 12 24.42 31.61 46.69
C ASP A 12 25.91 31.30 46.43
N ILE A 13 26.21 30.06 46.06
CA ILE A 13 27.58 29.59 45.82
C ILE A 13 27.71 29.17 44.35
N HIS A 14 28.89 29.41 43.76
CA HIS A 14 29.23 28.89 42.45
C HIS A 14 29.36 27.36 42.47
N ILE A 15 28.52 26.71 41.69
CA ILE A 15 28.38 25.27 41.58
C ILE A 15 28.57 24.87 40.12
N THR A 16 29.37 23.84 39.89
CA THR A 16 29.58 23.29 38.56
C THR A 16 28.48 22.27 38.27
N VAL A 17 27.64 22.55 37.30
CA VAL A 17 26.63 21.59 36.83
C VAL A 17 27.25 20.75 35.73
N GLN A 18 27.25 19.44 35.94
CA GLN A 18 27.69 18.43 34.98
C GLN A 18 26.47 17.64 34.47
N ILE A 19 26.35 17.53 33.16
CA ILE A 19 25.31 16.74 32.50
C ILE A 19 25.96 15.50 31.90
N ASP A 20 25.44 14.33 32.29
CA ASP A 20 25.90 12.99 31.93
C ASP A 20 27.33 12.65 32.44
N ASN A 21 27.68 11.36 32.38
CA ASN A 21 29.04 10.87 32.66
C ASN A 21 29.43 9.80 31.61
N PRO A 22 30.43 10.05 30.74
CA PRO A 22 31.33 11.22 30.72
C PRO A 22 30.62 12.55 30.41
N PRO A 23 31.10 13.68 30.97
CA PRO A 23 30.45 14.98 30.86
C PRO A 23 30.42 15.49 29.42
N LEU A 24 29.24 15.92 28.96
CA LEU A 24 29.14 16.63 27.67
C LEU A 24 29.48 18.11 27.79
N LYS A 25 29.25 18.70 28.97
CA LYS A 25 29.48 20.13 29.25
C LYS A 25 29.53 20.38 30.75
N HIS A 26 30.42 21.28 31.17
CA HIS A 26 30.43 21.86 32.52
C HIS A 26 29.89 23.29 32.45
N VAL A 27 28.92 23.63 33.30
CA VAL A 27 28.36 24.98 33.39
C VAL A 27 28.41 25.46 34.83
N LEU A 28 29.09 26.58 35.07
CA LEU A 28 29.12 27.22 36.37
C LEU A 28 27.84 28.04 36.59
N VAL A 29 27.13 27.80 37.68
CA VAL A 29 25.89 28.49 38.06
C VAL A 29 25.93 28.87 39.53
N SER A 30 25.32 30.01 39.87
CA SER A 30 25.13 30.41 41.28
C SER A 30 23.83 29.81 41.81
N LEU A 31 23.92 28.93 42.80
CA LEU A 31 22.76 28.25 43.41
C LEU A 31 22.87 28.26 44.93
N ASN A 32 21.72 28.23 45.61
CA ASN A 32 21.64 28.17 47.07
C ASN A 32 21.61 26.72 47.56
N LEU A 33 22.56 26.32 48.41
CA LEU A 33 22.64 24.96 48.95
C LEU A 33 21.42 24.56 49.81
N LYS A 34 20.81 25.52 50.49
CA LYS A 34 19.67 25.28 51.40
C LYS A 34 18.33 25.24 50.66
N GLU A 35 18.30 25.55 49.36
CA GLU A 35 17.08 25.47 48.57
C GLU A 35 16.71 24.03 48.21
N LYS A 36 15.40 23.79 48.12
CA LYS A 36 14.82 22.54 47.64
C LYS A 36 15.07 22.36 46.14
N LEU A 37 15.25 21.12 45.69
CA LEU A 37 15.53 20.82 44.28
C LEU A 37 14.44 21.35 43.33
N SER A 38 13.18 21.37 43.76
CA SER A 38 12.08 21.95 42.97
C SER A 38 12.25 23.46 42.67
N LYS A 39 12.85 24.22 43.60
CA LYS A 39 13.20 25.64 43.35
C LYS A 39 14.46 25.77 42.50
N ILE A 40 15.45 24.91 42.73
CA ILE A 40 16.68 24.84 41.92
C ILE A 40 16.34 24.53 40.45
N ARG A 41 15.44 23.58 40.19
CA ARG A 41 14.95 23.24 38.85
C ARG A 41 14.41 24.46 38.12
N LYS A 42 13.54 25.26 38.76
CA LYS A 42 13.02 26.51 38.18
C LYS A 42 14.11 27.52 37.82
N ARG A 43 15.16 27.64 38.65
CA ARG A 43 16.33 28.48 38.33
C ARG A 43 17.12 27.93 37.14
N LEU A 44 17.30 26.61 37.07
CA LEU A 44 18.03 25.94 35.98
C LEU A 44 17.24 25.90 34.65
N GLU A 45 15.91 25.92 34.69
CA GLU A 45 15.03 26.09 33.53
C GLU A 45 15.26 27.45 32.85
N GLN A 46 15.41 28.51 33.65
CA GLN A 46 15.66 29.88 33.17
C GLN A 46 17.12 30.10 32.74
N ASN A 47 18.04 29.20 33.08
CA ASN A 47 19.44 29.33 32.74
C ASN A 47 19.66 29.09 31.24
N SER A 48 20.20 30.07 30.53
CA SER A 48 20.39 30.01 29.08
C SER A 48 21.35 28.91 28.59
N LYS A 49 22.26 28.43 29.44
CA LYS A 49 23.27 27.41 29.09
C LYS A 49 22.85 25.98 29.44
N ILE A 50 22.07 25.80 30.50
CA ILE A 50 21.59 24.49 30.98
C ILE A 50 20.22 24.17 30.40
N LYS A 51 19.30 25.14 30.43
CA LYS A 51 17.90 24.99 29.96
C LYS A 51 17.29 23.70 30.47
N MET A 52 17.24 23.55 31.80
CA MET A 52 16.72 22.35 32.42
C MET A 52 15.29 22.08 31.93
N ASN A 53 14.99 20.83 31.63
CA ASN A 53 13.67 20.39 31.17
C ASN A 53 13.41 18.98 31.72
N ASP A 54 12.33 18.36 31.25
CA ASP A 54 11.89 17.06 31.73
C ASP A 54 12.84 15.89 31.40
N ILE A 55 13.81 16.07 30.48
CA ILE A 55 14.79 15.03 30.12
C ILE A 55 15.94 14.94 31.12
N LEU A 56 16.09 15.95 31.99
CA LEU A 56 17.16 16.02 32.98
C LEU A 56 16.62 15.73 34.38
N SER A 57 17.26 14.79 35.04
CA SER A 57 17.00 14.42 36.43
C SER A 57 18.20 14.73 37.29
N PHE A 58 17.95 15.18 38.52
CA PHE A 58 19.01 15.30 39.52
C PHE A 58 19.51 13.91 39.89
N THR A 59 20.82 13.78 40.03
CA THR A 59 21.42 12.54 40.52
C THR A 59 22.22 12.77 41.78
N ASN A 60 22.17 11.77 42.65
CA ASN A 60 23.01 11.70 43.82
C ASN A 60 24.18 10.75 43.55
N LYS A 61 25.40 11.22 43.80
CA LYS A 61 26.63 10.42 43.66
C LYS A 61 26.76 9.51 44.88
N VAL A 62 26.76 8.20 44.65
CA VAL A 62 26.89 7.16 45.68
C VAL A 62 28.15 6.34 45.40
N THR A 63 29.03 6.23 46.39
CA THR A 63 30.25 5.41 46.31
C THR A 63 30.04 4.13 47.12
N GLN A 64 30.15 2.96 46.49
CA GLN A 64 30.24 1.70 47.22
C GLN A 64 31.71 1.37 47.49
N ILE A 65 32.04 1.18 48.76
CA ILE A 65 33.39 0.80 49.20
C ILE A 65 33.44 -0.73 49.15
N ASN A 66 34.16 -1.29 48.19
CA ASN A 66 34.47 -2.72 48.15
C ASN A 66 35.86 -2.95 48.77
N ASN A 67 36.05 -4.07 49.47
CA ASN A 67 37.30 -4.41 50.18
C ASN A 67 38.51 -4.67 49.26
N ASN A 68 38.30 -4.64 47.94
CA ASN A 68 39.36 -4.63 46.94
C ASN A 68 39.37 -3.22 46.36
N ASP A 69 40.52 -2.55 46.27
CA ASP A 69 40.76 -1.11 45.97
C ASP A 69 40.08 -0.49 44.72
N ASN A 70 39.12 -1.15 44.09
CA ASN A 70 38.23 -0.64 43.06
C ASN A 70 36.91 -0.16 43.68
N ASN A 71 36.87 1.11 44.10
CA ASN A 71 35.63 1.76 44.49
C ASN A 71 34.70 1.94 43.28
N GLU A 72 33.53 1.31 43.28
CA GLU A 72 32.51 1.50 42.24
C GLU A 72 31.65 2.73 42.56
N MET A 73 31.47 3.58 41.56
CA MET A 73 30.76 4.85 41.67
C MET A 73 29.46 4.78 40.88
N PHE A 74 28.33 4.99 41.57
CA PHE A 74 26.99 4.94 40.98
C PHE A 74 26.28 6.29 41.13
N PHE A 75 25.43 6.62 40.17
CA PHE A 75 24.56 7.79 40.24
C PHE A 75 23.12 7.32 40.44
N ALA A 76 22.56 7.63 41.61
CA ALA A 76 21.16 7.35 41.92
C ALA A 76 20.29 8.51 41.44
N GLU A 77 19.30 8.24 40.60
CA GLU A 77 18.36 9.24 40.14
C GLU A 77 17.35 9.62 41.22
N ILE A 78 17.03 10.90 41.29
CA ILE A 78 16.07 11.45 42.25
C ILE A 78 14.71 11.58 41.54
N ALA A 79 13.72 10.88 42.07
CA ALA A 79 12.35 10.95 41.57
C ALA A 79 11.80 12.38 41.68
N LYS A 80 11.01 12.81 40.68
CA LYS A 80 10.50 14.20 40.59
C LYS A 80 9.65 14.57 41.80
N GLU A 81 8.86 13.64 42.34
CA GLU A 81 8.03 13.83 43.55
C GLU A 81 8.84 14.08 44.83
N ASP A 82 10.12 13.72 44.84
CA ASP A 82 11.02 13.92 45.99
C ASP A 82 11.84 15.22 45.90
N GLU A 83 11.79 15.92 44.75
CA GLU A 83 12.47 17.21 44.57
C GLU A 83 11.96 18.30 45.55
N GLU A 84 10.72 18.17 46.04
CA GLU A 84 10.17 19.07 47.07
C GLU A 84 10.63 18.74 48.50
N LYS A 85 11.25 17.57 48.71
CA LYS A 85 11.68 17.07 50.03
C LYS A 85 13.20 17.16 50.20
N ILE A 86 13.95 17.15 49.11
CA ILE A 86 15.41 17.14 49.10
C ILE A 86 15.96 18.54 48.86
N THR A 87 17.01 18.91 49.61
CA THR A 87 17.77 20.14 49.42
C THR A 87 19.03 19.89 48.60
N LEU A 88 19.50 20.91 47.87
CA LEU A 88 20.70 20.80 47.01
C LEU A 88 21.94 20.33 47.77
N GLU A 89 22.12 20.78 49.01
CA GLU A 89 23.23 20.38 49.89
C GLU A 89 23.37 18.86 50.06
N LYS A 90 22.27 18.10 49.98
CA LYS A 90 22.29 16.66 50.20
C LYS A 90 22.87 15.86 49.02
N ILE A 91 22.90 16.45 47.83
CA ILE A 91 23.21 15.74 46.58
C ILE A 91 24.48 16.26 45.90
N ILE A 92 24.95 17.43 46.33
CA ILE A 92 26.14 18.06 45.76
C ILE A 92 27.41 17.35 46.21
N GLU A 93 28.34 17.15 45.28
CA GLU A 93 29.67 16.68 45.64
C GLU A 93 30.46 17.78 46.36
N LYS A 94 30.79 17.54 47.63
CA LYS A 94 31.35 18.58 48.52
C LYS A 94 32.76 19.04 48.14
N GLN A 95 33.59 18.16 47.56
CA GLN A 95 34.98 18.47 47.23
C GLN A 95 35.06 19.47 46.07
N ASP A 96 34.44 19.14 44.94
CA ASP A 96 34.51 19.93 43.71
C ASP A 96 33.27 20.81 43.47
N LYS A 97 32.29 20.77 44.38
CA LYS A 97 30.99 21.48 44.28
C LYS A 97 30.31 21.18 42.94
N ILE A 98 30.21 19.89 42.61
CA ILE A 98 29.60 19.42 41.37
C ILE A 98 28.17 18.95 41.63
N LEU A 99 27.24 19.47 40.83
CA LEU A 99 25.88 18.98 40.72
C LEU A 99 25.77 18.11 39.48
N TYR A 100 25.41 16.84 39.66
CA TYR A 100 25.23 15.90 38.57
C TYR A 100 23.77 15.87 38.10
N LEU A 101 23.61 15.95 36.79
CA LEU A 101 22.35 15.74 36.09
C LEU A 101 22.53 14.55 35.14
N LYS A 102 21.55 13.67 35.10
CA LYS A 102 21.48 12.58 34.12
C LYS A 102 20.41 12.90 33.10
N SER A 103 20.73 12.70 31.82
CA SER A 103 19.76 12.79 30.74
C SER A 103 19.17 11.42 30.42
N GLU A 104 17.86 11.36 30.32
CA GLU A 104 17.13 10.17 29.87
C GLU A 104 16.28 10.51 28.63
N PRO A 105 16.12 9.54 27.70
CA PRO A 105 15.39 9.79 26.48
C PRO A 105 13.89 9.91 26.76
N ASP A 106 13.33 11.10 26.54
CA ASP A 106 11.89 11.35 26.60
C ASP A 106 11.29 11.30 25.18
N TRP A 107 10.19 10.55 25.02
CA TRP A 107 9.47 10.48 23.76
C TRP A 107 8.94 11.84 23.31
N LYS A 108 8.63 12.78 24.22
CA LYS A 108 8.20 14.14 23.83
C LYS A 108 9.33 14.93 23.18
N PHE A 109 10.54 14.83 23.72
CA PHE A 109 11.74 15.41 23.11
C PHE A 109 12.01 14.80 21.73
N LEU A 110 11.95 13.47 21.63
CA LEU A 110 12.16 12.75 20.36
C LEU A 110 11.08 13.11 19.33
N LYS A 111 9.83 13.27 19.76
CA LYS A 111 8.71 13.73 18.94
C LYS A 111 8.98 15.07 18.29
N GLU A 112 9.40 16.08 19.06
CA GLU A 112 9.66 17.42 18.53
C GLU A 112 10.89 17.42 17.61
N LYS A 113 11.98 16.81 18.07
CA LYS A 113 13.24 16.71 17.30
C LYS A 113 13.02 16.04 15.95
N LEU A 114 12.30 14.92 15.94
CA LEU A 114 12.10 14.10 14.75
C LEU A 114 10.83 14.47 13.98
N LYS A 115 10.01 15.41 14.47
CA LYS A 115 8.74 15.83 13.86
C LYS A 115 7.82 14.64 13.55
N LEU A 116 7.62 13.76 14.54
CA LEU A 116 6.92 12.49 14.36
C LEU A 116 5.41 12.62 14.08
N GLU A 117 4.88 13.83 14.24
CA GLU A 117 3.47 14.18 14.02
C GLU A 117 3.16 14.59 12.56
N TYR A 118 4.18 14.60 11.71
CA TYR A 118 4.10 14.94 10.29
C TYR A 118 4.07 13.65 9.46
N GLY A 119 3.23 13.62 8.44
CA GLY A 119 3.24 12.51 7.48
C GLY A 119 4.53 12.48 6.67
N LEU A 120 4.68 11.41 5.91
CA LEU A 120 5.79 11.14 5.01
C LEU A 120 5.31 11.20 3.56
N THR A 121 6.07 11.85 2.70
CA THR A 121 5.83 11.86 1.25
C THR A 121 6.14 10.48 0.63
N SER A 122 5.86 10.31 -0.66
CA SER A 122 6.25 9.12 -1.42
C SER A 122 7.77 8.88 -1.45
N MET A 123 8.56 9.94 -1.25
CA MET A 123 10.03 9.90 -1.10
C MET A 123 10.48 9.74 0.37
N LEU A 124 9.53 9.46 1.27
CA LEU A 124 9.73 9.32 2.72
C LEU A 124 10.32 10.56 3.40
N GLU A 125 10.16 11.71 2.77
CA GLU A 125 10.50 13.00 3.35
C GLU A 125 9.36 13.47 4.25
N LYS A 126 9.68 14.31 5.24
CA LYS A 126 8.67 14.86 6.13
C LYS A 126 7.79 15.84 5.37
N ALA A 127 6.49 15.74 5.57
CA ALA A 127 5.51 16.63 4.98
C ALA A 127 5.66 18.07 5.47
N ASN A 128 5.06 19.00 4.72
CA ASN A 128 5.08 20.42 5.03
C ASN A 128 4.19 20.75 6.24
N LYS A 129 3.04 20.06 6.35
CA LYS A 129 2.05 20.26 7.42
C LYS A 129 1.95 19.07 8.37
N LYS A 130 1.59 19.39 9.61
CA LYS A 130 1.31 18.43 10.68
C LYS A 130 -0.10 17.85 10.49
N ALA A 131 -0.23 16.52 10.38
CA ALA A 131 -1.52 15.85 10.18
C ALA A 131 -2.11 15.27 11.48
N PHE A 132 -1.27 14.92 12.45
CA PHE A 132 -1.68 14.19 13.65
C PHE A 132 -1.04 14.77 14.91
N THR A 133 -1.64 14.48 16.05
CA THR A 133 -1.01 14.65 17.37
C THR A 133 -0.83 13.29 18.00
N ILE A 134 0.35 13.03 18.58
CA ILE A 134 0.60 11.79 19.31
C ILE A 134 -0.04 11.91 20.69
N MET A 135 -0.88 10.93 21.04
CA MET A 135 -1.55 10.85 22.34
C MET A 135 -0.56 10.57 23.48
N GLU A 136 -0.93 10.88 24.72
CA GLU A 136 -0.03 10.81 25.88
C GLU A 136 0.42 9.38 26.25
N ASP A 137 -0.24 8.35 25.73
CA ASP A 137 0.02 6.93 25.97
C ASP A 137 1.03 6.30 24.99
N CYS A 138 1.99 7.10 24.51
CA CYS A 138 3.08 6.61 23.65
C CYS A 138 3.89 5.52 24.37
N ASN A 139 3.96 4.33 23.76
CA ASN A 139 4.76 3.24 24.31
C ASN A 139 6.18 3.32 23.77
N MET A 140 7.15 3.41 24.69
CA MET A 140 8.58 3.48 24.39
C MET A 140 9.25 2.24 24.97
N THR A 141 9.75 1.37 24.10
CA THR A 141 10.37 0.10 24.51
C THR A 141 11.83 0.07 24.09
N GLU A 142 12.73 -0.04 25.07
CA GLU A 142 14.16 -0.18 24.81
C GLU A 142 14.46 -1.49 24.08
N ILE A 143 15.37 -1.41 23.11
CA ILE A 143 15.84 -2.55 22.33
C ILE A 143 17.26 -2.85 22.78
N VAL A 144 17.41 -3.94 23.54
CA VAL A 144 18.72 -4.42 24.02
C VAL A 144 19.32 -5.37 23.00
N ASP A 145 19.58 -4.85 21.79
CA ASP A 145 20.29 -5.57 20.74
C ASP A 145 21.62 -4.85 20.47
N GLY A 146 22.70 -5.62 20.27
CA GLY A 146 23.97 -5.07 19.80
C GLY A 146 23.90 -4.56 18.34
N CYS A 147 25.01 -4.04 17.83
CA CYS A 147 25.12 -3.67 16.42
C CYS A 147 24.89 -4.92 15.54
N LYS A 148 23.92 -4.84 14.63
CA LYS A 148 23.56 -5.90 13.69
C LYS A 148 24.13 -5.57 12.31
N HIS A 149 24.72 -6.56 11.66
CA HIS A 149 25.18 -6.45 10.29
C HIS A 149 24.30 -7.27 9.35
N SER A 150 23.82 -6.64 8.29
CA SER A 150 23.07 -7.31 7.23
C SER A 150 23.66 -6.98 5.87
N THR A 151 23.48 -7.88 4.90
CA THR A 151 23.87 -7.64 3.51
C THR A 151 22.63 -7.73 2.64
N ILE A 152 22.47 -6.74 1.76
CA ILE A 152 21.40 -6.69 0.78
C ILE A 152 22.02 -6.82 -0.60
N GLU A 153 21.66 -7.88 -1.31
CA GLU A 153 21.97 -8.06 -2.73
C GLU A 153 20.94 -7.30 -3.57
N VAL A 154 21.40 -6.58 -4.61
CA VAL A 154 20.55 -5.80 -5.50
C VAL A 154 20.68 -6.33 -6.90
N ASP A 155 19.60 -6.93 -7.40
CA ASP A 155 19.46 -7.31 -8.81
C ASP A 155 18.71 -6.20 -9.57
N SER A 156 19.22 -5.78 -10.73
CA SER A 156 18.60 -4.85 -11.71
C SER A 156 18.84 -3.33 -11.57
N GLU A 157 18.75 -2.62 -12.72
CA GLU A 157 18.94 -1.16 -12.87
C GLU A 157 17.73 -0.32 -12.44
N GLU A 158 16.50 -0.87 -12.48
CA GLU A 158 15.29 -0.16 -12.02
C GLU A 158 15.23 -0.11 -10.48
N ASP A 159 15.76 -1.14 -9.82
CA ASP A 159 15.94 -1.16 -8.36
C ASP A 159 17.02 -0.17 -7.89
N GLN A 160 17.95 0.27 -8.74
CA GLN A 160 18.99 1.24 -8.36
C GLN A 160 18.46 2.67 -8.19
N ILE A 161 17.52 3.13 -9.02
CA ILE A 161 16.94 4.48 -8.92
C ILE A 161 16.02 4.56 -7.69
N ILE A 162 15.17 3.55 -7.52
CA ILE A 162 14.27 3.41 -6.37
C ILE A 162 15.09 3.28 -5.07
N LYS A 163 16.22 2.59 -5.12
CA LYS A 163 17.08 2.39 -3.96
C LYS A 163 17.93 3.62 -3.64
N ASN A 164 18.38 4.44 -4.59
CA ASN A 164 19.04 5.71 -4.26
C ASN A 164 18.09 6.69 -3.53
N ASP A 165 16.81 6.73 -3.92
CA ASP A 165 15.79 7.52 -3.22
C ASP A 165 15.38 6.89 -1.86
N LEU A 166 15.24 5.57 -1.76
CA LEU A 166 14.97 4.87 -0.49
C LEU A 166 16.15 4.89 0.49
N LEU A 167 17.36 4.85 -0.06
CA LEU A 167 18.61 5.12 0.65
C LEU A 167 18.81 6.63 0.82
N SER A 168 17.87 7.53 0.53
CA SER A 168 18.00 8.96 0.85
C SER A 168 17.34 9.32 2.20
N THR A 169 16.32 8.58 2.62
CA THR A 169 15.56 8.84 3.86
C THR A 169 15.68 7.70 4.88
N ALA A 170 15.24 7.96 6.11
CA ALA A 170 15.25 6.99 7.19
C ALA A 170 14.41 5.75 6.83
N GLY A 171 14.97 4.55 6.92
CA GLY A 171 14.21 3.41 7.42
C GLY A 171 13.04 2.81 6.65
N ALA A 172 12.97 2.89 5.33
CA ALA A 172 12.13 1.91 4.63
C ALA A 172 12.76 0.52 4.74
N ASN A 173 12.09 -0.41 5.44
CA ASN A 173 12.26 -1.82 5.14
C ASN A 173 11.85 -2.01 3.66
N ILE A 174 12.75 -2.54 2.83
CA ILE A 174 12.52 -2.75 1.40
C ILE A 174 11.23 -3.54 1.17
N GLN A 175 10.88 -4.47 2.08
CA GLN A 175 9.65 -5.26 1.98
C GLN A 175 8.37 -4.47 2.30
N ASP A 176 8.41 -3.54 3.27
CA ASP A 176 7.24 -2.74 3.61
C ASP A 176 7.06 -1.58 2.64
N PHE A 177 8.14 -1.00 2.12
CA PHE A 177 8.06 -0.05 1.02
C PHE A 177 7.68 -0.71 -0.29
N ALA A 178 8.15 -1.93 -0.55
CA ALA A 178 7.62 -2.75 -1.63
C ALA A 178 6.12 -2.92 -1.45
N LYS A 179 5.58 -3.28 -0.27
CA LYS A 179 4.12 -3.32 -0.05
C LYS A 179 3.42 -1.98 -0.30
N LEU A 180 4.01 -0.86 0.13
CA LEU A 180 3.46 0.48 -0.05
C LEU A 180 3.42 0.93 -1.53
N ARG A 181 4.39 0.51 -2.34
CA ARG A 181 4.49 0.85 -3.77
C ARG A 181 3.92 -0.22 -4.70
N THR A 182 3.83 -1.47 -4.24
CA THR A 182 3.26 -2.62 -4.99
C THR A 182 1.75 -2.71 -4.88
N SER A 183 1.07 -1.65 -4.39
CA SER A 183 -0.39 -1.56 -4.38
C SER A 183 -0.97 -1.90 -5.75
N PHE A 184 -0.34 -1.53 -6.88
CA PHE A 184 -0.67 -2.12 -8.19
C PHE A 184 0.54 -2.21 -9.12
N GLY A 185 1.05 -3.43 -9.32
CA GLY A 185 1.86 -3.78 -10.50
C GLY A 185 3.07 -4.67 -10.25
N SER A 186 2.88 -5.91 -9.79
CA SER A 186 3.91 -6.95 -9.92
C SER A 186 3.66 -7.77 -11.19
N SER A 187 4.19 -7.31 -12.33
CA SER A 187 4.45 -8.23 -13.45
C SER A 187 5.67 -9.08 -13.09
N LYS A 188 5.58 -10.40 -13.31
CA LYS A 188 6.76 -11.26 -13.40
C LYS A 188 7.66 -10.71 -14.50
N ILE A 189 8.76 -10.05 -14.14
CA ILE A 189 9.81 -9.72 -15.09
C ILE A 189 10.63 -10.99 -15.30
N GLU A 190 10.72 -11.47 -16.54
CA GLU A 190 11.74 -12.43 -16.93
C GLU A 190 13.10 -11.79 -16.66
N LYS A 191 13.89 -12.41 -15.79
CA LYS A 191 15.23 -11.99 -15.44
C LYS A 191 16.04 -11.76 -16.73
N SER A 192 16.34 -10.51 -17.05
CA SER A 192 17.40 -10.21 -18.01
C SER A 192 18.73 -10.55 -17.34
N ASN A 193 19.52 -11.42 -17.96
CA ASN A 193 20.85 -11.81 -17.49
C ASN A 193 21.85 -10.64 -17.61
N PHE A 194 21.73 -9.63 -16.75
CA PHE A 194 22.75 -8.60 -16.55
C PHE A 194 23.37 -8.79 -15.17
N GLU A 195 24.65 -9.12 -15.17
CA GLU A 195 25.40 -9.70 -14.05
C GLU A 195 26.22 -8.64 -13.30
N THR A 196 25.57 -7.57 -12.81
CA THR A 196 26.20 -6.64 -11.87
C THR A 196 25.30 -6.45 -10.64
N SER A 197 25.32 -7.46 -9.77
CA SER A 197 24.70 -7.34 -8.44
C SER A 197 25.53 -6.40 -7.58
N LEU A 198 24.93 -5.27 -7.16
CA LEU A 198 25.51 -4.42 -6.13
C LEU A 198 25.18 -5.04 -4.78
N THR A 199 26.21 -5.37 -4.01
CA THR A 199 26.02 -5.81 -2.62
C THR A 199 26.21 -4.60 -1.70
N CYS A 200 25.26 -4.36 -0.80
CA CYS A 200 25.35 -3.30 0.20
C CYS A 200 25.35 -3.94 1.59
N THR A 201 26.35 -3.62 2.39
CA THR A 201 26.39 -4.02 3.80
C THR A 201 25.82 -2.88 4.63
N ILE A 202 24.99 -3.22 5.61
CA ILE A 202 24.34 -2.29 6.52
C ILE A 202 24.73 -2.67 7.94
N SER A 203 25.28 -1.71 8.68
CA SER A 203 25.44 -1.80 10.13
C SER A 203 24.31 -1.00 10.78
N GLU A 204 23.56 -1.64 11.66
CA GLU A 204 22.41 -1.06 12.35
C GLU A 204 22.53 -1.23 13.85
N TYR A 205 22.29 -0.15 14.59
CA TYR A 205 22.19 -0.19 16.03
C TYR A 205 20.86 0.42 16.47
N SER A 206 19.89 -0.47 16.68
CA SER A 206 18.56 -0.16 17.20
C SER A 206 18.60 0.10 18.70
N LYS A 207 17.96 1.19 19.15
CA LYS A 207 17.98 1.62 20.55
C LYS A 207 16.61 1.57 21.20
N VAL A 208 15.60 2.04 20.50
CA VAL A 208 14.25 2.11 21.05
C VAL A 208 13.21 1.99 19.95
N SER A 209 12.10 1.33 20.27
CA SER A 209 10.88 1.40 19.48
C SER A 209 9.90 2.38 20.12
N LEU A 210 9.31 3.24 19.31
CA LEU A 210 8.22 4.14 19.70
C LEU A 210 6.97 3.75 18.94
N LYS A 211 5.93 3.36 19.67
CA LYS A 211 4.61 3.01 19.13
C LYS A 211 3.58 4.06 19.50
N PHE A 212 2.90 4.61 18.51
CA PHE A 212 2.02 5.75 18.66
C PHE A 212 0.55 5.39 18.58
N ARG A 213 -0.25 6.19 19.29
CA ARG A 213 -1.66 6.41 18.94
C ARG A 213 -1.80 7.83 18.40
N LEU A 214 -2.40 7.91 17.22
CA LEU A 214 -2.47 9.15 16.44
C LEU A 214 -3.89 9.71 16.49
N GLN A 215 -3.99 10.99 16.81
CA GLN A 215 -5.24 11.74 16.71
C GLN A 215 -5.13 12.78 15.59
N PRO A 216 -6.01 12.76 14.57
CA PRO A 216 -6.01 13.76 13.50
C PRO A 216 -6.16 15.19 14.03
N VAL A 217 -5.41 16.15 13.49
CA VAL A 217 -5.59 17.56 13.83
C VAL A 217 -6.82 18.15 13.13
N LEU A 218 -7.44 19.15 13.75
CA LEU A 218 -8.69 19.75 13.24
C LEU A 218 -8.54 20.35 11.85
N GLU A 219 -7.39 20.98 11.54
CA GLU A 219 -7.11 21.57 10.23
C GLU A 219 -7.11 20.51 9.12
N PHE A 220 -6.39 19.40 9.34
CA PHE A 220 -6.35 18.26 8.43
C PHE A 220 -7.75 17.68 8.18
N VAL A 221 -8.53 17.44 9.24
CA VAL A 221 -9.90 16.93 9.13
C VAL A 221 -10.81 17.90 8.37
N LYS A 222 -10.63 19.20 8.56
CA LYS A 222 -11.38 20.23 7.85
C LYS A 222 -11.06 20.21 6.35
N GLU A 223 -9.79 20.18 5.96
CA GLU A 223 -9.39 20.11 4.55
C GLU A 223 -9.91 18.83 3.88
N VAL A 224 -9.91 17.69 4.59
CA VAL A 224 -10.52 16.44 4.10
C VAL A 224 -12.02 16.60 3.84
N LYS A 225 -12.76 17.24 4.74
CA LYS A 225 -14.21 17.50 4.55
C LYS A 225 -14.46 18.43 3.37
N GLU A 226 -13.67 19.49 3.22
CA GLU A 226 -13.74 20.39 2.06
C GLU A 226 -13.45 19.65 0.74
N ALA A 227 -12.48 18.73 0.74
CA ALA A 227 -12.21 17.88 -0.42
C ALA A 227 -13.39 16.95 -0.75
N ILE A 228 -14.04 16.35 0.25
CA ILE A 228 -15.26 15.56 0.07
C ILE A 228 -16.38 16.40 -0.55
N GLU A 229 -16.64 17.59 -0.01
CA GLU A 229 -17.69 18.50 -0.48
C GLU A 229 -17.46 19.00 -1.91
N SER A 230 -16.20 19.16 -2.31
CA SER A 230 -15.82 19.60 -3.66
C SER A 230 -16.24 18.61 -4.76
N LYS A 231 -16.41 17.32 -4.42
CA LYS A 231 -16.64 16.21 -5.35
C LYS A 231 -15.58 16.05 -6.44
N ASP A 232 -14.43 16.72 -6.29
CA ASP A 232 -13.28 16.58 -7.17
C ASP A 232 -12.20 15.77 -6.45
N PRO A 233 -12.00 14.50 -6.85
CA PRO A 233 -10.99 13.66 -6.22
C PRO A 233 -9.63 14.34 -6.15
N ARG A 234 -9.24 15.14 -7.16
CA ARG A 234 -7.92 15.82 -7.26
C ARG A 234 -7.53 16.62 -6.02
N ASN A 235 -8.49 17.04 -5.21
CA ASN A 235 -8.22 17.73 -3.95
C ASN A 235 -7.58 16.82 -2.88
N PHE A 236 -7.84 15.51 -2.87
CA PHE A 236 -7.14 14.60 -1.94
C PHE A 236 -5.66 14.43 -2.28
N LYS A 237 -5.29 14.56 -3.57
CA LYS A 237 -3.87 14.58 -3.97
C LYS A 237 -3.13 15.81 -3.42
N LYS A 238 -3.78 16.97 -3.41
CA LYS A 238 -3.21 18.17 -2.78
C LYS A 238 -3.02 17.97 -1.28
N ILE A 239 -3.96 17.28 -0.64
CA ILE A 239 -3.84 16.92 0.78
C ILE A 239 -2.62 16.02 1.01
N THR A 240 -2.38 15.01 0.16
CA THR A 240 -1.20 14.14 0.31
C THR A 240 0.12 14.86 0.00
N GLU A 241 0.12 15.86 -0.89
CA GLU A 241 1.27 16.71 -1.16
C GLU A 241 1.64 17.60 0.05
N GLU A 242 0.64 18.10 0.79
CA GLU A 242 0.84 19.00 1.94
C GLU A 242 1.11 18.25 3.26
N TYR A 243 0.33 17.20 3.54
CA TYR A 243 0.34 16.46 4.80
C TYR A 243 1.12 15.15 4.75
N GLY A 244 1.59 14.75 3.57
CA GLY A 244 2.24 13.47 3.32
C GLY A 244 1.25 12.39 2.85
N GLN A 245 1.77 11.31 2.29
CA GLN A 245 0.98 10.18 1.82
C GLN A 245 0.79 9.14 2.93
N PHE A 246 1.81 8.94 3.76
CA PHE A 246 1.83 7.90 4.80
C PHE A 246 2.14 8.44 6.18
N ILE A 247 1.80 7.68 7.21
CA ILE A 247 2.22 7.93 8.59
C ILE A 247 2.59 6.58 9.24
N PRO A 248 3.78 6.47 9.87
CA PRO A 248 4.16 5.27 10.60
C PRO A 248 3.39 5.17 11.93
N ILE A 249 2.97 3.96 12.29
CA ILE A 249 2.35 3.67 13.60
C ILE A 249 3.44 3.32 14.62
N GLU A 250 4.55 2.76 14.17
CA GLU A 250 5.71 2.43 14.99
C GLU A 250 7.00 2.85 14.28
N ILE A 251 7.97 3.35 15.03
CA ILE A 251 9.29 3.69 14.50
C ILE A 251 10.39 3.13 15.37
N ILE A 252 11.48 2.73 14.74
CA ILE A 252 12.71 2.34 15.43
C ILE A 252 13.70 3.49 15.33
N LEU A 253 14.25 3.88 16.47
CA LEU A 253 15.28 4.91 16.58
C LEU A 253 16.63 4.28 16.92
N GLY A 254 17.69 4.91 16.40
CA GLY A 254 19.05 4.49 16.66
C GLY A 254 20.00 5.09 15.63
N GLY A 255 20.93 4.26 15.14
CA GLY A 255 21.78 4.59 14.01
C GLY A 255 21.84 3.49 12.96
N ARG A 256 22.01 3.89 11.70
CA ARG A 256 22.27 2.98 10.56
C ARG A 256 23.36 3.53 9.64
N ALA A 257 24.35 2.72 9.29
CA ALA A 257 25.45 3.04 8.37
C ALA A 257 25.43 2.11 7.14
N TYR A 258 25.71 2.68 5.97
CA TYR A 258 25.66 1.97 4.69
C TYR A 258 27.02 1.93 4.01
N PHE A 259 27.41 0.75 3.55
CA PHE A 259 28.71 0.49 2.94
C PHE A 259 28.54 -0.08 1.54
N LYS A 260 29.33 0.44 0.59
CA LYS A 260 29.37 -0.08 -0.78
C LYS A 260 30.27 -1.31 -0.84
N ARG A 261 29.81 -2.37 -1.50
CA ARG A 261 30.66 -3.50 -1.90
C ARG A 261 30.62 -3.62 -3.42
N THR A 262 31.73 -3.27 -4.07
CA THR A 262 31.94 -3.55 -5.49
C THR A 262 32.37 -5.01 -5.62
N ASN A 263 31.55 -5.84 -6.25
CA ASN A 263 32.00 -7.13 -6.75
C ASN A 263 33.00 -6.85 -7.88
N ILE A 264 34.28 -7.15 -7.67
CA ILE A 264 35.24 -7.28 -8.78
C ILE A 264 34.72 -8.43 -9.65
N SER A 265 34.52 -8.18 -10.94
CA SER A 265 34.04 -9.19 -11.88
C SER A 265 34.90 -10.45 -11.78
N LYS A 266 34.27 -11.61 -11.74
CA LYS A 266 34.97 -12.91 -11.87
C LYS A 266 35.37 -13.22 -13.31
N ASP A 267 35.23 -12.26 -14.22
CA ASP A 267 35.69 -12.35 -15.59
C ASP A 267 36.84 -11.36 -15.79
N CYS A 268 38.05 -11.85 -15.52
CA CYS A 268 39.31 -11.58 -16.21
C CYS A 268 40.50 -12.05 -15.36
N SER A 269 40.62 -13.36 -15.17
CA SER A 269 41.92 -14.00 -14.99
C SER A 269 41.96 -15.33 -15.74
N LYS A 270 41.70 -15.26 -17.06
CA LYS A 270 42.33 -16.14 -18.03
C LYS A 270 43.41 -15.34 -18.76
N GLU A 271 44.32 -14.75 -18.01
CA GLU A 271 45.63 -14.47 -18.58
C GLU A 271 46.40 -15.79 -18.52
N ASN A 272 46.62 -16.35 -19.71
CA ASN A 272 47.52 -17.45 -19.93
C ASN A 272 48.92 -17.07 -19.42
N SER A 273 49.26 -17.43 -18.19
CA SER A 273 50.65 -17.62 -17.81
C SER A 273 51.07 -18.98 -18.39
N ASN A 274 51.52 -18.97 -19.65
CA ASN A 274 52.37 -20.02 -20.18
C ASN A 274 53.59 -20.12 -19.26
N MET A 275 53.67 -21.18 -18.46
CA MET A 275 54.94 -21.63 -17.93
C MET A 275 55.09 -23.12 -18.24
N TYR A 276 56.13 -23.36 -19.02
CA TYR A 276 56.59 -24.64 -19.53
C TYR A 276 56.78 -25.71 -18.43
N ASP A 277 56.66 -26.96 -18.87
CA ASP A 277 57.03 -28.19 -18.18
C ASP A 277 58.35 -28.10 -17.37
N MET A 278 58.39 -28.72 -16.18
CA MET A 278 59.26 -29.89 -15.89
C MET A 278 59.13 -30.36 -14.43
N ASN A 279 59.00 -31.69 -14.28
CA ASN A 279 59.11 -32.49 -13.06
C ASN A 279 60.38 -32.20 -12.25
N VAL A 280 60.31 -32.22 -10.91
CA VAL A 280 61.19 -33.02 -10.01
C VAL A 280 60.44 -33.30 -8.70
N GLY A 281 60.46 -34.56 -8.26
CA GLY A 281 59.63 -35.11 -7.20
C GLY A 281 59.97 -34.73 -5.76
N GLY A 282 59.04 -35.09 -4.86
CA GLY A 282 59.17 -34.95 -3.42
C GLY A 282 57.93 -35.46 -2.68
N GLN A 283 58.02 -36.70 -2.23
CA GLN A 283 57.19 -37.50 -1.31
C GLN A 283 55.96 -36.92 -0.57
N ILE A 284 54.93 -37.76 -0.66
CA ILE A 284 53.79 -38.08 0.22
C ILE A 284 54.07 -37.94 1.73
N SER A 285 53.12 -37.36 2.50
CA SER A 285 52.40 -38.10 3.55
C SER A 285 51.18 -37.36 4.11
N ASN A 286 50.10 -38.14 4.24
CA ASN A 286 48.80 -37.84 4.84
C ASN A 286 48.92 -37.45 6.32
N ILE A 287 48.04 -36.57 6.83
CA ILE A 287 47.38 -36.71 8.15
C ILE A 287 46.15 -35.77 8.23
N ARG A 288 44.98 -36.43 8.33
CA ARG A 288 43.76 -36.13 9.10
C ARG A 288 43.60 -34.71 9.69
N ILE A 289 42.61 -33.97 9.18
CA ILE A 289 42.07 -32.76 9.82
C ILE A 289 40.94 -33.19 10.76
N GLU A 290 41.17 -33.05 12.06
CA GLU A 290 40.18 -33.11 13.13
C GLU A 290 39.96 -31.69 13.65
N SER A 291 38.71 -31.37 13.99
CA SER A 291 38.19 -30.03 14.27
C SER A 291 38.77 -29.39 15.52
N THR A 292 39.36 -28.20 15.39
CA THR A 292 39.45 -27.21 16.47
C THR A 292 39.06 -25.83 15.94
N SER A 293 38.03 -25.27 16.55
CA SER A 293 37.56 -23.90 16.39
C SER A 293 38.49 -22.95 17.13
N GLU A 294 39.50 -22.40 16.46
CA GLU A 294 40.25 -21.25 16.99
C GLU A 294 40.58 -20.25 15.88
N ASN A 295 40.11 -19.02 16.10
CA ASN A 295 40.71 -17.75 15.70
C ASN A 295 41.17 -17.57 14.25
N LEU A 296 40.27 -17.06 13.40
CA LEU A 296 40.66 -16.30 12.22
C LEU A 296 40.60 -14.80 12.50
N SER A 297 41.58 -14.33 13.28
CA SER A 297 42.02 -12.94 13.19
C SER A 297 43.04 -12.82 12.05
N LYS A 298 42.78 -11.89 11.14
CA LYS A 298 43.73 -11.28 10.19
C LYS A 298 44.21 -12.15 9.03
N ASN A 299 43.50 -12.06 7.91
CA ASN A 299 44.01 -11.40 6.68
C ASN A 299 42.98 -11.55 5.57
N VAL A 300 42.12 -10.54 5.42
CA VAL A 300 41.45 -10.27 4.14
C VAL A 300 41.82 -8.84 3.79
N ASN A 301 42.51 -8.68 2.66
CA ASN A 301 42.95 -7.40 2.13
C ASN A 301 41.81 -6.38 2.16
N ASN A 302 42.06 -5.27 2.87
CA ASN A 302 41.23 -4.06 2.91
C ASN A 302 41.01 -3.50 1.50
N SER A 303 39.94 -3.90 0.82
CA SER A 303 39.24 -2.95 -0.04
C SER A 303 38.49 -2.01 0.92
N LYS A 304 38.87 -0.73 0.98
CA LYS A 304 38.18 0.30 1.79
C LYS A 304 36.66 0.15 1.64
N HIS A 305 35.98 -0.29 2.69
CA HIS A 305 34.53 -0.23 2.80
C HIS A 305 34.15 1.24 2.92
N GLU A 306 33.97 1.92 1.79
CA GLU A 306 33.55 3.30 1.78
C GLU A 306 32.11 3.36 2.30
N CYS A 307 31.95 3.85 3.54
CA CYS A 307 30.67 4.29 4.01
C CYS A 307 30.20 5.40 3.06
N PHE A 308 28.99 5.34 2.56
CA PHE A 308 28.46 6.38 1.66
C PHE A 308 27.24 7.08 2.24
N LYS A 309 26.65 6.54 3.32
CA LYS A 309 25.54 7.15 4.04
C LYS A 309 25.53 6.75 5.51
N LEU A 310 25.20 7.72 6.36
CA LEU A 310 25.03 7.59 7.80
C LEU A 310 23.69 8.19 8.24
N ILE A 311 22.93 7.46 9.05
CA ILE A 311 21.71 7.92 9.70
C ILE A 311 21.90 7.77 11.21
N GLY A 312 21.77 8.87 11.96
CA GLY A 312 22.01 8.85 13.40
C GLY A 312 23.47 8.61 13.80
N GLY A 313 23.77 8.90 15.06
CA GLY A 313 25.12 8.95 15.59
C GLY A 313 25.79 10.30 15.33
N LYS A 314 26.92 10.53 15.99
CA LYS A 314 27.72 11.75 15.78
C LYS A 314 28.39 11.64 14.42
N GLN A 315 28.11 12.61 13.55
CA GLN A 315 28.63 12.60 12.19
C GLN A 315 30.12 12.99 12.18
N LEU A 316 30.98 11.98 12.10
CA LEU A 316 32.35 12.13 11.62
C LEU A 316 32.32 12.19 10.08
N SER A 317 33.36 12.75 9.47
CA SER A 317 33.51 12.74 8.00
C SER A 317 33.29 11.32 7.47
N ILE A 318 32.37 11.16 6.52
CA ILE A 318 31.96 9.86 5.93
C ILE A 318 33.17 9.01 5.49
N ASN A 319 34.23 9.69 5.03
CA ASN A 319 35.48 9.08 4.56
C ASN A 319 36.33 8.42 5.66
N ASN A 320 36.06 8.72 6.94
CA ASN A 320 36.76 8.20 8.13
C ASN A 320 35.74 7.60 9.12
N PHE A 321 34.81 6.78 8.62
CA PHE A 321 33.85 6.09 9.48
C PHE A 321 34.57 5.09 10.40
N ASP A 322 34.36 5.24 11.70
CA ASP A 322 34.79 4.31 12.75
C ASP A 322 33.54 3.81 13.47
N GLU A 323 33.32 2.49 13.41
CA GLU A 323 32.12 1.88 13.97
C GLU A 323 32.07 1.99 15.48
N GLU A 324 33.19 1.82 16.20
CA GLU A 324 33.22 1.87 17.66
C GLU A 324 32.88 3.28 18.15
N VAL A 325 33.46 4.30 17.52
CA VAL A 325 33.17 5.71 17.85
C VAL A 325 31.72 6.07 17.52
N TRP A 326 31.20 5.55 16.41
CA TRP A 326 29.81 5.76 16.01
C TRP A 326 28.82 5.07 16.99
N VAL A 327 29.05 3.80 17.32
CA VAL A 327 28.30 3.01 18.32
C VAL A 327 28.31 3.70 19.68
N GLU A 328 29.47 4.22 20.11
CA GLU A 328 29.60 4.96 21.36
C GLU A 328 28.79 6.26 21.35
N SER A 329 28.78 6.97 20.22
CA SER A 329 27.97 8.19 20.07
C SER A 329 26.47 7.94 20.20
N LEU A 330 26.00 6.73 19.87
CA LEU A 330 24.61 6.34 20.00
C LEU A 330 24.21 6.00 21.44
N ARG A 331 25.11 6.09 22.43
CA ARG A 331 24.69 6.12 23.85
C ARG A 331 23.90 7.39 24.18
N ASP A 332 24.15 8.47 23.45
CA ASP A 332 23.43 9.73 23.62
C ASP A 332 22.24 9.81 22.66
N PHE A 333 21.03 9.85 23.23
CA PHE A 333 19.77 9.90 22.47
C PHE A 333 19.61 11.15 21.62
N ARG A 334 20.39 12.20 21.89
CA ARG A 334 20.45 13.39 21.03
C ARG A 334 21.05 13.09 19.66
N TYR A 335 21.76 11.97 19.48
CA TYR A 335 22.22 11.52 18.16
C TYR A 335 21.32 10.46 17.52
N TRP A 336 20.26 10.00 18.18
CA TRP A 336 19.34 9.05 17.58
C TRP A 336 18.55 9.67 16.43
N SER A 337 18.36 8.89 15.37
CA SER A 337 17.52 9.23 14.23
C SER A 337 16.56 8.09 13.95
N CYS A 338 15.49 8.35 13.19
CA CYS A 338 14.64 7.28 12.68
C CYS A 338 15.49 6.38 11.78
N ILE A 339 15.51 5.09 12.06
CA ILE A 339 16.22 4.09 11.26
C ILE A 339 15.28 3.07 10.65
N GLU A 340 14.04 2.96 11.14
CA GLU A 340 13.00 2.10 10.55
C GLU A 340 11.61 2.69 10.77
N PHE A 341 10.76 2.61 9.75
CA PHE A 341 9.32 2.89 9.81
C PHE A 341 8.55 1.57 9.73
N LYS A 342 7.74 1.27 10.75
CA LYS A 342 6.92 0.06 10.83
C LYS A 342 5.44 0.41 10.74
N ASP A 343 4.67 -0.52 10.18
CA ASP A 343 3.21 -0.42 10.04
C ASP A 343 2.77 0.93 9.45
N SER A 344 3.45 1.37 8.40
CA SER A 344 3.11 2.62 7.71
C SER A 344 1.77 2.47 7.01
N VAL A 345 0.85 3.39 7.29
CA VAL A 345 -0.48 3.42 6.70
C VAL A 345 -0.70 4.76 5.99
N SER A 346 -1.68 4.81 5.08
CA SER A 346 -2.10 6.08 4.51
C SER A 346 -2.54 7.06 5.59
N ILE A 347 -2.28 8.36 5.41
CA ILE A 347 -2.76 9.42 6.30
C ILE A 347 -4.31 9.45 6.44
N PHE A 348 -5.05 8.82 5.52
CA PHE A 348 -6.51 8.72 5.65
C PHE A 348 -6.95 7.56 6.55
N GLN A 349 -6.06 6.61 6.84
CA GLN A 349 -6.38 5.42 7.63
C GLN A 349 -6.74 5.76 9.10
N PRO A 350 -6.02 6.67 9.80
CA PRO A 350 -6.35 7.01 11.19
C PRO A 350 -7.63 7.88 11.35
N LEU A 351 -8.29 8.28 10.26
CA LEU A 351 -9.56 9.01 10.33
C LEU A 351 -10.71 8.11 10.80
N SER A 352 -11.81 8.70 11.26
CA SER A 352 -13.03 7.95 11.63
C SER A 352 -13.58 7.14 10.45
N GLU A 353 -14.20 5.99 10.73
CA GLU A 353 -14.84 5.13 9.72
C GLU A 353 -15.80 5.87 8.78
N ASP A 354 -16.61 6.79 9.31
CA ASP A 354 -17.56 7.59 8.52
C ASP A 354 -16.83 8.46 7.49
N LEU A 355 -15.81 9.21 7.91
CA LEU A 355 -14.97 9.99 7.00
C LEU A 355 -14.29 9.10 5.95
N ARG A 356 -13.71 7.96 6.35
CA ARG A 356 -13.09 7.02 5.40
C ARG A 356 -14.08 6.56 4.32
N LYS A 357 -15.30 6.19 4.72
CA LYS A 357 -16.38 5.80 3.78
C LYS A 357 -16.75 6.95 2.85
N GLN A 358 -16.85 8.17 3.36
CA GLN A 358 -17.15 9.36 2.54
C GLN A 358 -16.02 9.66 1.54
N ILE A 359 -14.75 9.51 1.93
CA ILE A 359 -13.60 9.64 1.02
C ILE A 359 -13.71 8.59 -0.10
N LEU A 360 -13.90 7.32 0.23
CA LEU A 360 -14.03 6.24 -0.75
C LEU A 360 -15.19 6.47 -1.72
N LEU A 361 -16.34 6.94 -1.23
CA LEU A 361 -17.50 7.29 -2.07
C LEU A 361 -17.23 8.49 -2.99
N SER A 362 -16.45 9.46 -2.51
CA SER A 362 -16.06 10.65 -3.28
C SER A 362 -15.07 10.29 -4.39
N VAL A 363 -14.03 9.52 -4.08
CA VAL A 363 -13.03 9.06 -5.06
C VAL A 363 -13.61 8.06 -6.06
N GLY A 364 -14.51 7.18 -5.58
CA GLY A 364 -15.10 6.11 -6.38
C GLY A 364 -14.25 4.85 -6.38
N LYS A 365 -14.74 3.84 -7.10
CA LYS A 365 -14.10 2.54 -7.25
C LYS A 365 -13.01 2.58 -8.33
N LYS A 366 -11.97 1.77 -8.14
CA LYS A 366 -10.88 1.56 -9.10
C LYS A 366 -10.96 0.19 -9.75
N ILE A 367 -10.31 0.06 -10.89
CA ILE A 367 -10.10 -1.23 -11.57
C ILE A 367 -8.83 -1.83 -10.99
N PHE A 368 -8.94 -2.93 -10.25
CA PHE A 368 -7.78 -3.59 -9.64
C PHE A 368 -7.01 -4.47 -10.61
N CYS A 369 -7.73 -5.12 -11.52
CA CYS A 369 -7.11 -5.92 -12.56
C CYS A 369 -8.05 -6.07 -13.76
N THR A 370 -7.42 -6.27 -14.91
CA THR A 370 -8.06 -6.62 -16.17
C THR A 370 -7.26 -7.74 -16.81
N ASN A 371 -7.93 -8.77 -17.31
CA ASN A 371 -7.25 -9.85 -18.02
C ASN A 371 -8.01 -10.25 -19.28
N ILE A 372 -7.26 -10.76 -20.25
CA ILE A 372 -7.75 -11.24 -21.55
C ILE A 372 -7.18 -12.64 -21.74
N GLU A 373 -8.07 -13.63 -21.75
CA GLU A 373 -7.69 -15.03 -21.84
C GLU A 373 -8.31 -15.68 -23.07
N ASP A 374 -7.51 -16.42 -23.81
CA ASP A 374 -8.01 -17.24 -24.92
C ASP A 374 -8.43 -18.62 -24.38
N TYR A 375 -9.65 -19.04 -24.70
CA TYR A 375 -10.24 -20.26 -24.15
C TYR A 375 -10.89 -21.10 -25.24
N THR A 376 -10.53 -22.38 -25.32
CA THR A 376 -11.18 -23.34 -26.21
C THR A 376 -12.42 -23.93 -25.54
N TYR A 377 -13.59 -23.56 -26.03
CA TYR A 377 -14.88 -24.04 -25.55
C TYR A 377 -15.33 -25.27 -26.33
N TYR A 378 -15.59 -26.36 -25.61
CA TYR A 378 -16.14 -27.59 -26.15
C TYR A 378 -17.63 -27.70 -25.82
N LEU A 379 -18.49 -27.59 -26.83
CA LEU A 379 -19.92 -27.84 -26.68
C LEU A 379 -20.22 -29.32 -26.95
N LEU A 380 -20.34 -30.11 -25.90
CA LEU A 380 -20.62 -31.55 -25.98
C LEU A 380 -22.12 -31.86 -25.82
N GLU A 381 -22.78 -31.16 -24.89
CA GLU A 381 -24.18 -31.32 -24.51
C GLU A 381 -24.93 -30.01 -24.72
N ASN A 382 -26.25 -30.10 -24.95
CA ASN A 382 -27.08 -28.89 -25.01
C ASN A 382 -27.33 -28.39 -23.58
N ALA A 383 -27.51 -27.07 -23.43
CA ALA A 383 -27.88 -26.41 -22.18
C ALA A 383 -26.87 -26.44 -21.00
N LYS A 384 -25.87 -27.33 -21.01
CA LYS A 384 -24.84 -27.37 -19.96
C LYS A 384 -23.78 -26.27 -20.14
N PRO A 385 -23.52 -25.42 -19.13
CA PRO A 385 -22.44 -24.45 -19.19
C PRO A 385 -21.06 -25.10 -19.05
N ASN A 386 -20.04 -24.46 -19.63
CA ASN A 386 -18.66 -24.73 -19.23
C ASN A 386 -18.27 -23.77 -18.12
N VAL A 387 -17.68 -24.30 -17.06
CA VAL A 387 -17.15 -23.50 -15.96
C VAL A 387 -15.71 -23.11 -16.27
N PHE A 388 -15.45 -21.82 -16.31
CA PHE A 388 -14.13 -21.23 -16.48
C PHE A 388 -13.67 -20.63 -15.15
N ARG A 389 -12.47 -20.99 -14.68
CA ARG A 389 -11.90 -20.43 -13.45
C ARG A 389 -11.11 -19.17 -13.80
N LEU A 390 -11.36 -18.07 -13.08
CA LEU A 390 -10.63 -16.84 -13.27
C LEU A 390 -9.24 -16.97 -12.62
N ASN A 391 -8.17 -16.69 -13.36
CA ASN A 391 -6.82 -16.71 -12.82
C ASN A 391 -6.50 -15.36 -12.14
N ILE A 392 -6.97 -15.20 -10.90
CA ILE A 392 -6.84 -13.96 -10.13
C ILE A 392 -5.56 -13.99 -9.27
N PRO A 393 -4.72 -12.94 -9.33
CA PRO A 393 -3.55 -12.83 -8.44
C PRO A 393 -3.92 -12.87 -6.95
N GLU A 394 -3.08 -13.51 -6.12
CA GLU A 394 -3.33 -13.68 -4.68
C GLU A 394 -3.51 -12.37 -3.92
N ASN A 395 -2.78 -11.31 -4.28
CA ASN A 395 -2.94 -9.99 -3.67
C ASN A 395 -4.34 -9.41 -3.91
N ILE A 396 -4.93 -9.64 -5.08
CA ILE A 396 -6.28 -9.17 -5.41
C ILE A 396 -7.34 -10.04 -4.71
N LEU A 397 -7.12 -11.35 -4.60
CA LEU A 397 -8.01 -12.24 -3.84
C LEU A 397 -8.14 -11.79 -2.38
N LYS A 398 -7.05 -11.35 -1.75
CA LYS A 398 -7.08 -10.78 -0.38
C LYS A 398 -7.95 -9.53 -0.29
N ILE A 399 -7.89 -8.64 -1.29
CA ILE A 399 -8.74 -7.45 -1.36
C ILE A 399 -10.21 -7.84 -1.52
N MET A 400 -10.50 -8.85 -2.35
CA MET A 400 -11.87 -9.32 -2.59
C MET A 400 -12.53 -9.97 -1.37
N GLN A 401 -11.73 -10.53 -0.45
CA GLN A 401 -12.22 -11.07 0.82
C GLN A 401 -12.63 -9.98 1.82
N ASN A 402 -12.17 -8.73 1.62
CA ASN A 402 -12.55 -7.61 2.46
C ASN A 402 -13.89 -7.00 1.99
N GLU A 403 -14.92 -7.09 2.84
CA GLU A 403 -16.26 -6.58 2.52
C GLU A 403 -16.27 -5.06 2.30
N GLU A 404 -15.39 -4.29 2.94
CA GLU A 404 -15.28 -2.83 2.77
C GLU A 404 -14.80 -2.43 1.36
N ALA A 405 -14.03 -3.31 0.70
CA ALA A 405 -13.59 -3.07 -0.67
C ALA A 405 -14.77 -3.12 -1.66
N ASP A 406 -15.90 -3.74 -1.28
CA ASP A 406 -17.13 -3.86 -2.07
C ASP A 406 -16.84 -4.25 -3.54
N CYS A 407 -16.03 -5.30 -3.70
CA CYS A 407 -15.55 -5.76 -5.00
C CYS A 407 -16.68 -6.26 -5.90
N SER A 408 -16.53 -6.07 -7.21
CA SER A 408 -17.45 -6.54 -8.23
C SER A 408 -16.67 -6.98 -9.47
N ILE A 409 -17.08 -8.10 -10.05
CA ILE A 409 -16.45 -8.68 -11.23
C ILE A 409 -17.33 -8.38 -12.45
N PHE A 410 -16.69 -8.04 -13.57
CA PHE A 410 -17.34 -7.91 -14.86
C PHE A 410 -16.62 -8.80 -15.86
N ALA A 411 -17.37 -9.49 -16.72
CA ALA A 411 -16.81 -10.37 -17.73
C ALA A 411 -17.57 -10.26 -19.05
N THR A 412 -16.89 -10.53 -20.17
CA THR A 412 -17.48 -10.67 -21.48
C THR A 412 -16.80 -11.79 -22.27
N VAL A 413 -17.56 -12.45 -23.14
CA VAL A 413 -17.10 -13.61 -23.93
C VAL A 413 -17.28 -13.32 -25.41
N ILE A 414 -16.19 -13.47 -26.17
CA ILE A 414 -16.11 -13.12 -27.58
C ILE A 414 -15.81 -14.37 -28.41
N ASP A 415 -16.65 -14.66 -29.41
CA ASP A 415 -16.42 -15.76 -30.35
C ASP A 415 -15.46 -15.32 -31.48
N LYS A 416 -14.28 -15.93 -31.55
CA LYS A 416 -13.28 -15.62 -32.58
C LYS A 416 -13.70 -16.06 -33.99
N LYS A 417 -14.48 -17.14 -34.09
CA LYS A 417 -14.85 -17.79 -35.37
C LYS A 417 -16.26 -17.43 -35.86
N GLU A 418 -16.96 -16.57 -35.11
CA GLU A 418 -18.21 -15.94 -35.53
C GLU A 418 -19.43 -16.86 -35.70
N LYS A 419 -19.49 -18.02 -35.04
CA LYS A 419 -20.54 -19.03 -35.29
C LYS A 419 -21.75 -18.90 -34.37
N ASP A 420 -21.55 -18.80 -33.06
CA ASP A 420 -22.63 -18.89 -32.07
C ASP A 420 -22.81 -17.61 -31.25
N ILE A 421 -23.73 -17.62 -30.29
CA ILE A 421 -23.94 -16.54 -29.31
C ILE A 421 -23.46 -17.08 -27.98
N PHE A 422 -22.67 -16.31 -27.25
CA PHE A 422 -22.19 -16.69 -25.93
C PHE A 422 -22.72 -15.71 -24.89
N ASN A 423 -23.07 -16.24 -23.71
CA ASN A 423 -23.36 -15.46 -22.53
C ASN A 423 -22.55 -16.02 -21.35
N CYS A 424 -22.29 -15.21 -20.36
CA CYS A 424 -21.59 -15.65 -19.16
C CYS A 424 -22.26 -15.13 -17.89
N GLN A 425 -22.24 -15.96 -16.84
CA GLN A 425 -22.69 -15.63 -15.50
C GLN A 425 -21.54 -15.81 -14.52
N ILE A 426 -21.42 -14.87 -13.58
CA ILE A 426 -20.40 -14.93 -12.54
C ILE A 426 -21.02 -15.66 -11.35
N THR A 427 -20.36 -16.72 -10.90
CA THR A 427 -20.71 -17.45 -9.69
C THR A 427 -19.63 -17.20 -8.66
N TRP A 428 -19.98 -16.50 -7.58
CA TRP A 428 -19.07 -16.13 -6.52
C TRP A 428 -19.80 -16.19 -5.18
N SER A 429 -19.38 -17.12 -4.31
CA SER A 429 -19.82 -17.21 -2.91
C SER A 429 -18.69 -16.77 -1.99
N GLN A 430 -19.01 -16.33 -0.77
CA GLN A 430 -18.06 -15.64 0.14
C GLN A 430 -16.81 -16.44 0.54
N ASN A 431 -16.67 -17.72 0.16
CA ASN A 431 -15.49 -18.55 0.50
C ASN A 431 -14.93 -19.34 -0.70
N GLU A 432 -15.39 -19.06 -1.92
CA GLU A 432 -14.90 -19.74 -3.12
C GLU A 432 -14.30 -18.76 -4.11
N ASP A 433 -13.31 -19.24 -4.87
CA ASP A 433 -12.80 -18.51 -6.02
C ASP A 433 -13.93 -18.24 -7.01
N PRO A 434 -14.02 -17.01 -7.54
CA PRO A 434 -15.03 -16.67 -8.52
C PRO A 434 -14.83 -17.48 -9.81
N LYS A 435 -15.94 -17.99 -10.32
CA LYS A 435 -15.99 -18.79 -11.56
C LYS A 435 -16.93 -18.12 -12.55
N LEU A 436 -16.69 -18.39 -13.83
CA LEU A 436 -17.51 -17.92 -14.94
C LEU A 436 -18.22 -19.12 -15.58
N ALA A 437 -19.54 -19.17 -15.49
CA ALA A 437 -20.36 -20.13 -16.23
C ALA A 437 -20.63 -19.59 -17.64
N ILE A 438 -20.07 -20.24 -18.66
CA ILE A 438 -20.17 -19.82 -20.06
C ILE A 438 -21.20 -20.70 -20.78
N HIS A 439 -22.21 -20.06 -21.35
CA HIS A 439 -23.28 -20.72 -22.07
C HIS A 439 -23.22 -20.39 -23.57
N CYS A 440 -23.38 -21.43 -24.39
CA CYS A 440 -23.51 -21.30 -25.83
C CYS A 440 -24.98 -21.38 -26.25
N ILE A 441 -25.48 -20.35 -26.92
CA ILE A 441 -26.86 -20.27 -27.39
C ILE A 441 -26.89 -20.53 -28.90
N GLN A 442 -27.49 -21.65 -29.28
CA GLN A 442 -27.61 -22.09 -30.67
C GLN A 442 -29.07 -22.21 -31.10
N LYS A 443 -29.41 -21.76 -32.32
CA LYS A 443 -30.75 -21.96 -32.90
C LYS A 443 -31.06 -23.44 -33.15
N LYS A 444 -30.05 -24.18 -33.64
CA LYS A 444 -30.07 -25.64 -33.80
C LYS A 444 -28.82 -26.17 -33.14
N PHE A 445 -28.99 -27.07 -32.19
CA PHE A 445 -27.88 -27.66 -31.45
C PHE A 445 -26.93 -28.37 -32.41
N LYS A 446 -25.64 -28.07 -32.29
CA LYS A 446 -24.57 -28.81 -32.96
C LYS A 446 -23.35 -28.82 -32.06
N LYS A 447 -22.85 -30.03 -31.76
CA LYS A 447 -21.56 -30.23 -31.08
C LYS A 447 -20.45 -29.56 -31.88
N ARG A 448 -19.60 -28.79 -31.21
CA ARG A 448 -18.46 -28.12 -31.85
C ARG A 448 -17.46 -27.59 -30.84
N LYS A 449 -16.24 -27.40 -31.34
CA LYS A 449 -15.17 -26.63 -30.71
C LYS A 449 -15.28 -25.16 -31.15
N CYS A 450 -15.33 -24.25 -30.18
CA CYS A 450 -15.33 -22.81 -30.38
C CYS A 450 -14.06 -22.21 -29.75
N GLU A 451 -13.45 -21.25 -30.43
CA GLU A 451 -12.35 -20.48 -29.84
C GLU A 451 -12.93 -19.18 -29.31
N LEU A 452 -12.84 -19.01 -27.99
CA LEU A 452 -13.34 -17.84 -27.29
C LEU A 452 -12.19 -16.97 -26.83
N ARG A 453 -12.49 -15.69 -26.67
CA ARG A 453 -11.67 -14.75 -25.90
C ARG A 453 -12.54 -14.23 -24.76
N ILE A 454 -12.06 -14.45 -23.54
CA ILE A 454 -12.74 -14.06 -22.31
C ILE A 454 -12.00 -12.84 -21.78
N ASN A 455 -12.74 -11.77 -21.59
CA ASN A 455 -12.24 -10.58 -20.91
C ASN A 455 -12.93 -10.48 -19.56
N TRP A 456 -12.17 -10.20 -18.51
CA TRP A 456 -12.73 -9.95 -17.21
C TRP A 456 -11.95 -8.85 -16.48
N MET A 457 -12.63 -8.20 -15.54
CA MET A 457 -12.05 -7.16 -14.70
C MET A 457 -12.67 -7.17 -13.31
N ILE A 458 -11.91 -6.70 -12.33
CA ILE A 458 -12.32 -6.61 -10.93
C ILE A 458 -12.27 -5.15 -10.51
N ILE A 459 -13.36 -4.67 -9.91
CA ILE A 459 -13.56 -3.27 -9.54
C ILE A 459 -13.96 -3.19 -8.07
N GLY A 460 -13.33 -2.32 -7.30
CA GLY A 460 -13.60 -2.13 -5.87
C GLY A 460 -13.07 -0.81 -5.32
N TYR A 461 -13.33 -0.53 -4.04
CA TYR A 461 -12.74 0.60 -3.33
C TYR A 461 -11.32 0.29 -2.91
N ASP A 462 -10.40 1.20 -3.21
CA ASP A 462 -9.01 1.09 -2.80
C ASP A 462 -8.84 1.52 -1.34
N LEU A 463 -8.79 0.53 -0.46
CA LEU A 463 -8.66 0.72 0.99
C LEU A 463 -7.28 1.20 1.42
N ASN A 464 -6.30 1.22 0.51
CA ASN A 464 -4.98 1.79 0.79
C ASN A 464 -4.94 3.31 0.55
N PHE A 465 -6.02 3.90 0.02
CA PHE A 465 -6.13 5.33 -0.29
C PHE A 465 -4.96 5.84 -1.16
N ASP A 466 -4.55 5.06 -2.15
CA ASP A 466 -3.45 5.42 -3.03
C ASP A 466 -3.90 6.45 -4.07
N PHE A 467 -3.65 7.74 -3.84
CA PHE A 467 -4.12 8.83 -4.71
C PHE A 467 -3.08 9.33 -5.72
N ASP A 468 -1.91 8.69 -5.79
CA ASP A 468 -0.82 9.14 -6.64
C ASP A 468 -0.86 8.58 -8.08
N ASP A 469 -1.74 7.62 -8.34
CA ASP A 469 -1.89 7.07 -9.69
C ASP A 469 -2.57 8.06 -10.66
N SER A 470 -2.08 8.06 -11.90
CA SER A 470 -2.70 8.69 -13.07
C SER A 470 -4.18 8.31 -13.27
N GLU A 471 -4.60 7.16 -12.71
CA GLU A 471 -5.97 6.66 -12.68
C GLU A 471 -6.90 7.45 -11.75
N PHE A 472 -6.40 8.39 -10.95
CA PHE A 472 -7.21 9.16 -10.01
C PHE A 472 -8.30 10.04 -10.65
N ASN A 473 -8.21 10.30 -11.97
CA ASN A 473 -9.26 10.97 -12.73
C ASN A 473 -10.43 10.03 -13.12
N ILE A 474 -10.31 8.73 -12.85
CA ILE A 474 -11.33 7.73 -13.14
C ILE A 474 -12.23 7.58 -11.91
N GLN A 475 -13.51 7.92 -12.07
CA GLN A 475 -14.51 7.74 -11.01
C GLN A 475 -15.52 6.69 -11.47
N LEU A 476 -15.42 5.49 -10.92
CA LEU A 476 -16.36 4.39 -11.18
C LEU A 476 -17.28 4.18 -9.98
N LYS A 477 -18.51 3.78 -10.25
CA LYS A 477 -19.47 3.32 -9.25
C LYS A 477 -20.10 2.03 -9.72
N VAL A 478 -20.44 1.15 -8.79
CA VAL A 478 -21.18 -0.06 -9.10
C VAL A 478 -22.50 -0.02 -8.33
N GLN A 479 -23.60 -0.03 -9.07
CA GLN A 479 -24.94 -0.18 -8.51
C GLN A 479 -25.34 -1.65 -8.61
N LYS A 480 -25.75 -2.24 -7.50
CA LYS A 480 -26.23 -3.63 -7.43
C LYS A 480 -27.76 -3.62 -7.35
N GLU A 481 -28.43 -4.29 -8.27
CA GLU A 481 -29.89 -4.46 -8.26
C GLU A 481 -30.22 -5.94 -7.99
N TYR A 482 -30.88 -6.21 -6.87
CA TYR A 482 -31.33 -7.57 -6.53
C TYR A 482 -32.72 -7.81 -7.12
N PHE A 483 -32.82 -8.85 -7.95
CA PHE A 483 -34.09 -9.34 -8.49
C PHE A 483 -34.57 -10.50 -7.65
N ASN A 484 -35.75 -10.34 -7.06
CA ASN A 484 -36.44 -11.37 -6.32
C ASN A 484 -37.63 -11.89 -7.14
N ALA A 485 -37.59 -13.16 -7.52
CA ALA A 485 -38.62 -13.86 -8.28
C ALA A 485 -39.98 -13.85 -7.56
N SER A 486 -39.98 -13.76 -6.21
CA SER A 486 -41.20 -13.74 -5.40
C SER A 486 -41.88 -12.36 -5.31
N ALA A 487 -41.21 -11.27 -5.67
CA ALA A 487 -41.68 -9.89 -5.42
C ALA A 487 -42.60 -9.30 -6.50
N GLY A 488 -43.03 -10.08 -7.50
CA GLY A 488 -44.20 -9.76 -8.32
C GLY A 488 -44.14 -8.50 -9.21
N SER A 489 -42.97 -7.91 -9.49
CA SER A 489 -42.88 -6.76 -10.38
C SER A 489 -43.02 -7.17 -11.86
N GLN A 490 -44.27 -7.12 -12.35
CA GLN A 490 -44.72 -7.09 -13.75
C GLN A 490 -44.33 -8.26 -14.67
N THR A 491 -44.75 -9.49 -14.33
CA THR A 491 -45.80 -10.27 -15.03
C THR A 491 -45.99 -11.61 -14.28
N ILE A 492 -47.24 -12.02 -14.08
CA ILE A 492 -47.69 -12.97 -13.04
C ILE A 492 -47.15 -14.41 -13.19
N ILE A 493 -46.51 -14.88 -12.11
CA ILE A 493 -46.60 -16.14 -11.32
C ILE A 493 -47.10 -17.44 -11.98
N LYS A 494 -46.23 -18.47 -11.95
CA LYS A 494 -46.54 -19.76 -11.28
C LYS A 494 -45.28 -20.26 -10.58
N SER A 495 -45.42 -20.61 -9.31
CA SER A 495 -44.44 -21.36 -8.52
C SER A 495 -44.12 -22.66 -9.25
N LEU A 496 -42.88 -22.83 -9.65
CA LEU A 496 -42.30 -24.16 -9.81
C LEU A 496 -41.03 -24.15 -8.97
N ASP A 497 -40.88 -25.19 -8.15
CA ASP A 497 -39.70 -25.48 -7.36
C ASP A 497 -38.43 -25.14 -8.15
N ILE A 498 -37.73 -24.09 -7.70
CA ILE A 498 -36.43 -23.74 -8.24
C ILE A 498 -35.44 -24.69 -7.57
N ASP A 499 -35.39 -25.92 -8.06
CA ASP A 499 -34.08 -26.53 -8.21
C ASP A 499 -33.32 -25.61 -9.17
N ASN A 500 -32.15 -25.16 -8.74
CA ASN A 500 -31.33 -24.15 -9.40
C ASN A 500 -30.98 -24.61 -10.83
N ASP A 501 -31.87 -24.34 -11.78
CA ASP A 501 -31.84 -24.90 -13.12
C ASP A 501 -30.74 -24.19 -13.92
N SER A 502 -29.55 -24.79 -13.90
CA SER A 502 -28.31 -24.28 -14.54
C SER A 502 -28.45 -23.98 -16.04
N SER A 503 -29.61 -24.27 -16.66
CA SER A 503 -29.94 -23.99 -18.05
C SER A 503 -30.54 -22.59 -18.30
N VAL A 504 -30.91 -21.85 -17.24
CA VAL A 504 -31.59 -20.55 -17.34
C VAL A 504 -30.60 -19.38 -17.42
N LEU A 505 -30.73 -18.58 -18.49
CA LEU A 505 -29.87 -17.43 -18.75
C LEU A 505 -30.62 -16.11 -18.55
N CYS A 506 -30.10 -15.24 -17.69
CA CYS A 506 -30.61 -13.87 -17.51
C CYS A 506 -29.85 -12.87 -18.37
N PHE A 507 -30.58 -11.91 -18.93
CA PHE A 507 -30.06 -10.82 -19.75
C PHE A 507 -30.64 -9.50 -19.26
N GLY A 508 -29.81 -8.45 -19.25
CA GLY A 508 -30.22 -7.08 -18.92
C GLY A 508 -29.91 -6.12 -20.05
N ILE A 509 -30.88 -5.27 -20.40
CA ILE A 509 -30.71 -4.15 -21.33
C ILE A 509 -30.98 -2.87 -20.55
N ASN A 510 -29.98 -1.98 -20.51
CA ASN A 510 -30.16 -0.67 -19.90
C ASN A 510 -31.07 0.19 -20.77
N ASN A 511 -31.96 0.95 -20.14
CA ASN A 511 -32.89 1.84 -20.83
C ASN A 511 -32.89 3.21 -20.15
N LYS A 512 -33.01 4.30 -20.90
CA LYS A 512 -33.27 5.63 -20.34
C LYS A 512 -34.70 6.04 -20.64
N LYS A 513 -35.53 6.16 -19.60
CA LYS A 513 -36.90 6.68 -19.70
C LYS A 513 -37.06 7.86 -18.74
N ASN A 514 -37.50 9.01 -19.26
CA ASN A 514 -37.74 10.25 -18.48
C ASN A 514 -36.52 10.67 -17.62
N GLY A 515 -35.31 10.57 -18.16
CA GLY A 515 -34.08 10.96 -17.46
C GLY A 515 -33.53 9.92 -16.47
N LYS A 516 -34.29 8.87 -16.12
CA LYS A 516 -33.83 7.77 -15.26
C LYS A 516 -33.33 6.59 -16.09
N VAL A 517 -32.21 5.99 -15.67
CA VAL A 517 -31.75 4.70 -16.19
C VAL A 517 -32.56 3.61 -15.49
N GLY A 518 -33.19 2.73 -16.26
CA GLY A 518 -33.87 1.53 -15.78
C GLY A 518 -33.33 0.30 -16.49
N LEU A 519 -33.63 -0.87 -15.93
CA LEU A 519 -33.17 -2.15 -16.43
C LEU A 519 -34.33 -2.93 -17.03
N TYR A 520 -34.19 -3.36 -18.28
CA TYR A 520 -35.08 -4.34 -18.90
C TYR A 520 -34.42 -5.71 -18.86
N ALA A 521 -34.87 -6.57 -17.94
CA ALA A 521 -34.33 -7.91 -17.77
C ALA A 521 -35.26 -8.99 -18.37
N PHE A 522 -34.68 -10.07 -18.90
CA PHE A 522 -35.42 -11.25 -19.35
C PHE A 522 -34.58 -12.52 -19.20
N SER A 523 -35.24 -13.67 -19.08
CA SER A 523 -34.60 -14.98 -18.94
C SER A 523 -34.97 -15.95 -20.06
N TYR A 524 -34.00 -16.77 -20.48
CA TYR A 524 -34.15 -17.77 -21.52
C TYR A 524 -33.61 -19.12 -21.07
N CYS A 525 -34.44 -20.17 -21.13
CA CYS A 525 -34.03 -21.53 -20.81
C CYS A 525 -33.56 -22.26 -22.07
N LEU A 526 -32.33 -22.77 -22.06
CA LEU A 526 -31.72 -23.48 -23.20
C LEU A 526 -32.35 -24.85 -23.46
N GLU A 527 -32.85 -25.53 -22.42
CA GLU A 527 -33.51 -26.83 -22.53
C GLU A 527 -34.90 -26.68 -23.15
N LYS A 528 -35.73 -25.83 -22.55
CA LYS A 528 -37.09 -25.53 -23.01
C LYS A 528 -37.11 -24.76 -24.33
N LYS A 529 -35.98 -24.12 -24.70
CA LYS A 529 -35.84 -23.19 -25.83
C LYS A 529 -36.94 -22.12 -25.81
N HIS A 530 -37.22 -21.64 -24.60
CA HIS A 530 -38.35 -20.79 -24.31
C HIS A 530 -37.93 -19.70 -23.32
N TYR A 531 -38.55 -18.52 -23.39
CA TYR A 531 -38.41 -17.55 -22.32
C TYR A 531 -39.14 -18.06 -21.07
N VAL A 532 -38.49 -17.88 -19.93
CA VAL A 532 -39.00 -18.32 -18.61
C VAL A 532 -39.02 -17.12 -17.66
N ASN A 533 -39.66 -17.27 -16.50
CA ASN A 533 -39.63 -16.25 -15.46
C ASN A 533 -38.19 -16.02 -14.97
N LEU A 534 -37.91 -14.79 -14.54
CA LEU A 534 -36.61 -14.44 -13.99
C LEU A 534 -36.38 -15.20 -12.67
N PRO A 535 -35.25 -15.90 -12.51
CA PRO A 535 -34.85 -16.45 -11.23
C PRO A 535 -34.37 -15.32 -10.31
N ASP A 536 -33.94 -15.65 -9.09
CA ASP A 536 -33.24 -14.72 -8.23
C ASP A 536 -31.83 -14.47 -8.77
N PHE A 537 -31.43 -13.20 -8.91
CA PHE A 537 -30.06 -12.84 -9.28
C PHE A 537 -29.77 -11.39 -8.90
N THR A 538 -28.47 -11.08 -8.82
CA THR A 538 -27.98 -9.70 -8.65
C THR A 538 -27.46 -9.20 -9.98
N PHE A 539 -27.95 -8.05 -10.41
CA PHE A 539 -27.46 -7.34 -11.59
C PHE A 539 -26.53 -6.20 -11.18
N ASN A 540 -25.27 -6.26 -11.60
CA ASN A 540 -24.29 -5.22 -11.34
C ASN A 540 -24.20 -4.26 -12.51
N ILE A 541 -24.48 -2.97 -12.28
CA ILE A 541 -24.39 -1.90 -13.26
C ILE A 541 -23.13 -1.08 -12.96
N LEU A 542 -22.19 -1.07 -13.91
CA LEU A 542 -21.04 -0.17 -13.85
C LEU A 542 -21.44 1.23 -14.35
N ILE A 543 -21.21 2.23 -13.52
CA ILE A 543 -21.47 3.63 -13.81
C ILE A 543 -20.12 4.35 -13.89
N ILE A 544 -19.87 5.01 -15.02
CA ILE A 544 -18.65 5.79 -15.27
C ILE A 544 -19.03 7.26 -15.10
N SER A 545 -18.50 7.90 -14.05
CA SER A 545 -18.79 9.31 -13.73
C SER A 545 -17.74 10.24 -14.33
N SER A 546 -16.48 9.81 -14.31
CA SER A 546 -15.35 10.49 -14.94
C SER A 546 -14.38 9.45 -15.52
N TYR A 547 -13.81 9.75 -16.68
CA TYR A 547 -12.78 8.94 -17.32
C TYR A 547 -11.86 9.86 -18.15
N PRO A 548 -10.52 9.68 -18.10
CA PRO A 548 -9.57 10.65 -18.64
C PRO A 548 -9.57 10.71 -20.17
N ASN A 549 -9.90 9.60 -20.86
CA ASN A 549 -9.98 9.56 -22.31
C ASN A 549 -11.42 9.25 -22.75
N SER A 550 -12.04 10.19 -23.45
CA SER A 550 -13.39 10.05 -24.02
C SER A 550 -13.51 8.93 -25.05
N ASP A 551 -12.41 8.47 -25.65
CA ASP A 551 -12.44 7.39 -26.63
C ASP A 551 -12.55 6.00 -25.97
N ASN A 552 -12.23 5.91 -24.68
CA ASN A 552 -12.21 4.65 -23.93
C ASN A 552 -13.60 4.22 -23.45
N TYR A 553 -14.58 5.12 -23.39
CA TYR A 553 -15.94 4.78 -23.02
C TYR A 553 -16.93 5.58 -23.83
N GLY A 554 -18.16 5.09 -23.95
CA GLY A 554 -19.19 5.88 -24.63
C GLY A 554 -20.38 5.05 -25.05
N ILE A 555 -21.36 5.74 -25.62
CA ILE A 555 -22.57 5.13 -26.16
C ILE A 555 -22.63 5.44 -27.65
N LEU A 556 -22.54 4.40 -28.47
CA LEU A 556 -22.53 4.53 -29.94
C LEU A 556 -23.76 3.89 -30.57
N PRO A 557 -24.26 4.44 -31.69
CA PRO A 557 -25.36 3.84 -32.43
C PRO A 557 -24.93 2.53 -33.08
N ILE A 558 -25.85 1.57 -33.17
CA ILE A 558 -25.60 0.33 -33.91
C ILE A 558 -26.06 0.53 -35.35
N GLN A 559 -25.16 0.40 -36.32
CA GLN A 559 -25.46 0.63 -37.72
C GLN A 559 -26.33 -0.49 -38.31
N HIS A 560 -27.23 -0.11 -39.21
CA HIS A 560 -28.15 -1.02 -39.89
C HIS A 560 -27.66 -1.35 -41.30
N SER A 561 -27.64 -2.64 -41.68
CA SER A 561 -27.44 -3.04 -43.07
C SER A 561 -28.79 -3.24 -43.77
N LYS A 562 -29.03 -2.56 -44.91
CA LYS A 562 -30.28 -2.66 -45.68
C LYS A 562 -30.47 -4.02 -46.39
N MET A 563 -29.41 -4.81 -46.58
CA MET A 563 -29.42 -6.00 -47.45
C MET A 563 -29.75 -7.34 -46.78
N ARG A 564 -29.78 -7.43 -45.44
CA ARG A 564 -30.12 -8.69 -44.73
C ARG A 564 -31.04 -8.39 -43.56
N ASN A 565 -32.25 -8.94 -43.63
CA ASN A 565 -33.26 -8.93 -42.57
C ASN A 565 -32.67 -8.87 -41.14
N PHE A 566 -32.97 -7.77 -40.45
CA PHE A 566 -32.91 -7.57 -38.99
C PHE A 566 -31.58 -7.88 -38.28
N VAL A 567 -30.43 -7.46 -38.82
CA VAL A 567 -29.19 -7.57 -38.05
C VAL A 567 -28.46 -6.23 -37.94
N ASN A 568 -28.51 -5.67 -36.73
CA ASN A 568 -27.79 -4.46 -36.36
C ASN A 568 -26.33 -4.84 -36.09
N PHE A 569 -25.40 -4.10 -36.69
CA PHE A 569 -23.98 -4.34 -36.56
C PHE A 569 -23.20 -3.07 -36.26
N ALA A 570 -22.18 -3.17 -35.41
CA ALA A 570 -21.15 -2.16 -35.27
C ALA A 570 -19.79 -2.80 -35.58
N LYS A 571 -18.96 -2.14 -36.39
CA LYS A 571 -17.54 -2.47 -36.58
C LYS A 571 -16.71 -1.52 -35.71
N PHE A 572 -15.69 -2.03 -35.04
CA PHE A 572 -14.79 -1.24 -34.21
C PHE A 572 -13.37 -1.77 -34.33
N ASN A 573 -12.40 -0.94 -33.94
CA ASN A 573 -10.99 -1.32 -33.89
C ASN A 573 -10.78 -2.59 -33.06
N PRO A 574 -9.81 -3.44 -33.43
CA PRO A 574 -9.54 -4.73 -32.80
C PRO A 574 -8.97 -4.55 -31.39
N LYS A 575 -9.83 -4.22 -30.43
CA LYS A 575 -9.58 -4.39 -29.00
C LYS A 575 -10.86 -4.91 -28.35
N PRO A 576 -10.80 -5.99 -27.56
CA PRO A 576 -11.99 -6.53 -26.92
C PRO A 576 -12.48 -5.53 -25.85
N LYS A 577 -13.70 -5.01 -26.04
CA LYS A 577 -14.32 -4.01 -25.16
C LYS A 577 -15.40 -4.67 -24.30
N PHE A 578 -15.59 -4.19 -23.08
CA PHE A 578 -16.81 -4.48 -22.31
C PHE A 578 -17.96 -3.78 -23.00
N ILE A 579 -18.97 -4.52 -23.45
CA ILE A 579 -20.08 -4.00 -24.25
C ILE A 579 -21.40 -4.37 -23.59
N SER A 580 -22.27 -3.38 -23.44
CA SER A 580 -23.66 -3.57 -22.98
C SER A 580 -24.64 -2.95 -23.97
N LEU A 581 -25.84 -3.53 -24.07
CA LEU A 581 -26.92 -2.96 -24.87
C LEU A 581 -27.60 -1.83 -24.10
N TYR A 582 -27.92 -0.77 -24.84
CA TYR A 582 -28.51 0.45 -24.29
C TYR A 582 -29.67 0.93 -25.17
N SER A 583 -30.82 1.24 -24.57
CA SER A 583 -31.98 1.80 -25.26
C SER A 583 -32.28 3.24 -24.83
N MET A 584 -32.64 4.07 -25.81
CA MET A 584 -33.10 5.45 -25.60
C MET A 584 -34.63 5.56 -25.40
N GLU A 585 -35.40 4.51 -25.73
CA GLU A 585 -36.86 4.49 -25.60
C GLU A 585 -37.36 3.16 -25.01
N GLY A 586 -38.66 3.07 -24.73
CA GLY A 586 -39.33 1.92 -24.10
C GLY A 586 -39.05 0.54 -24.71
N ASN A 587 -39.62 -0.47 -24.05
CA ASN A 587 -39.41 -1.92 -24.23
C ASN A 587 -38.83 -2.38 -25.59
N CYS A 588 -37.57 -2.87 -25.59
CA CYS A 588 -36.86 -3.32 -26.79
C CYS A 588 -37.09 -4.81 -27.13
N GLY A 589 -37.84 -5.52 -26.30
CA GLY A 589 -37.98 -6.97 -26.38
C GLY A 589 -36.67 -7.73 -26.12
N PRO A 590 -36.74 -9.07 -26.09
CA PRO A 590 -35.59 -9.92 -25.79
C PRO A 590 -34.59 -9.94 -26.95
N ASN A 591 -33.45 -9.27 -26.76
CA ASN A 591 -32.37 -9.18 -27.73
C ASN A 591 -31.08 -9.79 -27.18
N PHE A 592 -30.47 -10.67 -27.96
CA PHE A 592 -29.21 -11.30 -27.64
C PHE A 592 -28.05 -10.55 -28.30
N LEU A 593 -27.04 -10.23 -27.49
CA LEU A 593 -25.80 -9.64 -27.94
C LEU A 593 -24.84 -10.75 -28.39
N LYS A 594 -24.45 -10.74 -29.66
CA LYS A 594 -23.40 -11.61 -30.19
C LYS A 594 -22.15 -10.77 -30.48
N GLN A 595 -21.15 -10.93 -29.63
CA GLN A 595 -19.87 -10.25 -29.77
C GLN A 595 -18.87 -11.07 -30.57
N LYS A 596 -18.07 -10.37 -31.38
CA LYS A 596 -16.94 -10.89 -32.16
C LYS A 596 -15.79 -9.90 -32.00
N ILE A 597 -14.57 -10.32 -32.38
CA ILE A 597 -13.35 -9.51 -32.23
C ILE A 597 -13.53 -8.08 -32.78
N ASN A 598 -14.11 -7.93 -33.98
CA ASN A 598 -14.24 -6.64 -34.66
C ASN A 598 -15.70 -6.25 -34.93
N GLN A 599 -16.67 -6.98 -34.39
CA GLN A 599 -18.08 -6.77 -34.73
C GLN A 599 -19.04 -7.20 -33.63
N ILE A 600 -20.03 -6.34 -33.34
CA ILE A 600 -21.20 -6.69 -32.53
C ILE A 600 -22.35 -7.04 -33.47
N LYS A 601 -23.12 -8.09 -33.15
CA LYS A 601 -24.34 -8.52 -33.83
C LYS A 601 -25.48 -8.60 -32.83
N ILE A 602 -26.63 -7.99 -33.11
CA ILE A 602 -27.84 -8.23 -32.31
C ILE A 602 -28.67 -9.30 -32.98
N LYS A 603 -29.16 -10.26 -32.20
CA LYS A 603 -30.04 -11.32 -32.67
C LYS A 603 -31.26 -11.41 -31.78
N SER A 604 -32.42 -11.55 -32.40
CA SER A 604 -33.63 -12.02 -31.73
C SER A 604 -33.83 -13.51 -31.99
N ILE A 605 -34.26 -14.25 -30.97
CA ILE A 605 -34.67 -15.65 -31.11
C ILE A 605 -36.19 -15.66 -31.27
N GLY A 606 -36.65 -16.02 -32.47
CA GLY A 606 -38.07 -16.20 -32.74
C GLY A 606 -38.54 -17.51 -32.14
N ILE A 607 -39.47 -17.45 -31.18
CA ILE A 607 -40.04 -18.61 -30.50
C ILE A 607 -41.47 -18.81 -30.99
N ASN A 608 -41.81 -20.01 -31.45
CA ASN A 608 -43.17 -20.34 -31.87
C ASN A 608 -44.00 -20.71 -30.64
N CYS A 609 -44.48 -19.70 -29.91
CA CYS A 609 -45.24 -19.87 -28.68
C CYS A 609 -46.74 -19.78 -28.97
N LYS A 610 -47.49 -20.83 -28.60
CA LYS A 610 -48.96 -20.88 -28.72
C LYS A 610 -49.67 -20.27 -27.50
N GLN A 611 -49.02 -20.23 -26.34
CA GLN A 611 -49.57 -19.75 -25.07
C GLN A 611 -49.96 -18.27 -25.14
N GLU A 612 -51.19 -17.92 -24.76
CA GLU A 612 -51.66 -16.55 -24.59
C GLU A 612 -50.88 -15.84 -23.47
N ASP A 613 -50.59 -14.55 -23.66
CA ASP A 613 -49.81 -13.70 -22.74
C ASP A 613 -48.36 -14.09 -22.43
N CYS A 614 -47.76 -15.00 -23.20
CA CYS A 614 -46.35 -15.32 -23.04
C CYS A 614 -45.43 -14.18 -23.50
N ILE A 615 -44.35 -13.89 -22.76
CA ILE A 615 -43.29 -12.94 -23.16
C ILE A 615 -42.69 -13.25 -24.55
N CYS A 616 -42.78 -14.51 -25.01
CA CYS A 616 -42.42 -14.94 -26.36
C CYS A 616 -43.24 -14.24 -27.47
N LYS A 617 -44.44 -13.76 -27.15
CA LYS A 617 -45.35 -13.02 -28.05
C LYS A 617 -45.06 -11.52 -28.06
N ASN A 618 -44.20 -10.99 -27.19
CA ASN A 618 -43.60 -9.65 -27.33
C ASN A 618 -42.64 -9.62 -28.52
N ARG A 619 -43.18 -9.83 -29.72
CA ARG A 619 -42.43 -9.88 -30.97
C ARG A 619 -42.33 -8.48 -31.55
N LYS A 620 -41.07 -8.16 -31.85
CA LYS A 620 -40.56 -7.06 -32.66
C LYS A 620 -40.42 -5.75 -31.89
N VAL A 621 -39.20 -5.23 -31.92
CA VAL A 621 -38.94 -3.80 -32.07
C VAL A 621 -39.91 -3.30 -33.14
N LYS A 622 -41.04 -2.72 -32.72
CA LYS A 622 -41.88 -1.91 -33.58
C LYS A 622 -41.00 -0.75 -34.00
N GLU A 623 -40.36 -0.88 -35.15
CA GLU A 623 -39.96 0.21 -36.05
C GLU A 623 -39.24 1.45 -35.50
N SER A 624 -38.77 1.47 -34.26
CA SER A 624 -37.96 2.55 -33.74
C SER A 624 -36.50 2.28 -34.13
N LYS A 625 -36.28 2.33 -35.45
CA LYS A 625 -35.08 1.98 -36.23
C LYS A 625 -33.79 2.72 -35.79
N ASN A 626 -33.84 3.57 -34.76
CA ASN A 626 -32.75 4.45 -34.31
C ASN A 626 -32.44 4.39 -32.79
N ASN A 627 -33.15 3.57 -31.99
CA ASN A 627 -33.13 3.76 -30.53
C ASN A 627 -32.20 2.82 -29.75
N LEU A 628 -31.71 1.77 -30.39
CA LEU A 628 -30.82 0.80 -29.76
C LEU A 628 -29.36 1.16 -30.05
N LYS A 629 -28.62 1.40 -28.98
CA LYS A 629 -27.21 1.76 -28.94
C LYS A 629 -26.44 0.68 -28.18
N TYR A 630 -25.12 0.78 -28.21
CA TYR A 630 -24.28 0.01 -27.31
C TYR A 630 -23.42 0.95 -26.48
N ALA A 631 -23.37 0.68 -25.18
CA ALA A 631 -22.38 1.25 -24.30
C ALA A 631 -21.12 0.39 -24.39
N TYR A 632 -19.96 1.02 -24.42
CA TYR A 632 -18.69 0.32 -24.34
C TYR A 632 -17.78 0.93 -23.28
N LEU A 633 -16.93 0.08 -22.72
CA LEU A 633 -15.77 0.45 -21.92
C LEU A 633 -14.57 -0.34 -22.42
N ASN A 634 -13.52 0.38 -22.77
CA ASN A 634 -12.17 -0.11 -22.96
C ASN A 634 -11.40 0.33 -21.73
N PRO A 635 -11.25 -0.53 -20.70
CA PRO A 635 -10.46 -0.15 -19.55
C PRO A 635 -9.05 0.19 -20.06
N ILE A 636 -8.47 1.25 -19.52
CA ILE A 636 -7.04 1.52 -19.72
C ILE A 636 -6.35 0.22 -19.34
N GLU A 637 -5.56 -0.34 -20.28
CA GLU A 637 -4.67 -1.44 -19.95
C GLU A 637 -3.84 -0.93 -18.79
N ILE A 638 -4.02 -1.52 -17.60
CA ILE A 638 -3.11 -1.31 -16.48
C ILE A 638 -1.78 -1.85 -17.00
N LYS A 639 -1.01 -0.99 -17.65
CA LYS A 639 0.38 -1.27 -17.95
C LYS A 639 1.02 -1.37 -16.57
N THR A 640 1.13 -2.58 -16.06
CA THR A 640 2.33 -2.96 -15.30
C THR A 640 3.49 -2.43 -16.14
N ARG A 641 4.10 -1.33 -15.68
CA ARG A 641 5.06 -0.52 -16.44
C ARG A 641 6.10 -1.44 -17.10
N LEU A 642 5.87 -1.71 -18.38
CA LEU A 642 6.82 -2.26 -19.33
C LEU A 642 6.57 -1.43 -20.59
N ASP A 643 7.65 -0.99 -21.22
CA ASP A 643 7.72 -0.06 -22.35
C ASP A 643 7.71 1.43 -22.00
N TYR A 644 8.81 1.90 -21.42
CA TYR A 644 9.41 3.16 -21.83
C TYR A 644 10.94 3.03 -21.88
N ARG A 645 11.49 2.82 -23.09
CA ARG A 645 12.67 3.51 -23.66
C ARG A 645 13.05 2.88 -25.01
N LYS A 646 12.42 3.37 -26.07
CA LYS A 646 13.08 3.56 -27.37
C LYS A 646 12.69 4.95 -27.84
N HIS A 647 13.50 5.93 -27.47
CA HIS A 647 14.01 7.02 -28.30
C HIS A 647 15.07 7.78 -27.52
#